data_AF-A0AAV9DFH1-F1
#
_entry.id   AF-A0AAV9DFH1-F1
#
_cell.length_a   1.000
_cell.length_b   1.000
_cell.length_c   1.000
_cell.angle_alpha   90.00
_cell.angle_beta   90.00
_cell.angle_gamma   90.00
#
_symmetry.space_group_name_H-M   'P 1'
#
loop_
_entity.id
_entity.type
_entity.pdbx_description
1 polymer ?
#
loop_
_entity_poly.entity_id
_entity_poly.type
_entity_poly.pdbx_seq_one_letter_code
_entity_poly.pdbx_strand_id
1 'polypeptide(L)'
;MRLKTVIGPRHMRSSPIVAAAAGLCRYSTAADTASTMQRSSPPRLRNLIGGEFVESQSDASIDVINPATQEVVSRVPLTTNEEFRAAVAAAKRAFPSWRNTPVTSRQRVMLKLQELIRRDIDKLALNITTEQGKTLKDAHGDVFRGLEVVEHACGMASLQMGEFVSNVAHGIDTYSVREPLGVCAGICPFNFPAMIPLWMFPVAVTSGNTFVLKPSEKDPVILIFHFEWSTFSGQDVVNNICDDEDIKAISFVGSNRAGMHIYGRAAAKGKRVQSNMGAKNHAVIMPDASPDATLNALVAAGFGAAGQRCMALSTAVFVGDSKPWVDELIERAKALKVSAGVDPGADLGPVISREAKERICRLIQSGVESGARLVLDGRNIVVPGYEDGNFVGPTIIADVKNNMECYEEEIFGPVLLCMQADSLDEAIKIVNQNKYGNGASIFTTSGVAARKFQNEIEAGQSHIPHTCTCSDTDNRCSKNPKASAHLPLPSTDSITSPSNPLVKHCVKLRLSSSYRRSHASALLVGLTPIREFTRFRDAAAEEECEPLIECLFVLDGSEALDDAARVVRVSPTVMKKLSGLQTMESVEAAAALVRIPKSFRNVGETDNCGEWFSTSHRILVLDGIQDPGNLGTLLRSAMAFGWDGVFLLPGCCDPFNDKALRAARGASFQLRIVSGDWAHLDSLRNRFRMAMLAGHPDNGEGPKVARLLSRELASSLSEKPLCLVLGSEGGGLSAESVRACELVSIPMAGEFESLNVSVAGGIFLFMLQPLRGKRFLIDPFLDYRPDGPD
;
A
#
# COMPACT_ATOMS: atom_id res chain seq x y z
N MET A 1 -22.22 24.26 -42.13
CA MET A 1 -23.64 23.84 -42.12
C MET A 1 -23.70 22.36 -42.51
N ARG A 2 -24.14 21.50 -41.56
CA ARG A 2 -24.46 20.06 -41.70
C ARG A 2 -23.38 19.10 -42.22
N LEU A 3 -22.64 18.50 -41.28
CA LEU A 3 -22.09 17.15 -41.44
C LEU A 3 -23.24 16.14 -41.51
N LYS A 4 -23.30 15.38 -42.61
CA LYS A 4 -24.16 14.20 -42.75
C LYS A 4 -23.39 12.95 -42.36
N THR A 5 -23.92 12.31 -41.33
CA THR A 5 -23.68 10.97 -40.84
C THR A 5 -23.78 9.92 -41.95
N VAL A 6 -22.73 9.14 -42.17
CA VAL A 6 -22.82 7.75 -42.66
C VAL A 6 -21.66 6.98 -42.02
N ILE A 7 -21.96 6.14 -41.03
CA ILE A 7 -21.45 4.78 -40.82
C ILE A 7 -22.27 4.23 -39.63
N GLY A 8 -23.16 3.29 -39.95
CA GLY A 8 -24.01 2.59 -38.98
C GLY A 8 -23.30 1.42 -38.28
N PRO A 9 -23.95 0.84 -37.25
CA PRO A 9 -23.35 -0.11 -36.32
C PRO A 9 -23.40 -1.54 -36.88
N ARG A 10 -22.53 -1.88 -37.84
CA ARG A 10 -22.36 -3.28 -38.29
C ARG A 10 -20.91 -3.74 -38.52
N HIS A 11 -19.89 -2.91 -38.24
CA HIS A 11 -18.48 -3.28 -38.41
C HIS A 11 -17.64 -3.32 -37.12
N MET A 12 -18.27 -3.34 -35.94
CA MET A 12 -17.60 -3.57 -34.64
C MET A 12 -17.80 -5.00 -34.09
N ARG A 13 -17.98 -6.00 -34.97
CA ARG A 13 -18.00 -7.42 -34.57
C ARG A 13 -16.98 -8.22 -35.39
N SER A 14 -15.70 -7.89 -35.24
CA SER A 14 -14.57 -8.76 -35.56
C SER A 14 -13.27 -8.01 -35.28
N SER A 15 -12.94 -7.83 -34.00
CA SER A 15 -11.55 -7.55 -33.60
C SER A 15 -11.10 -8.77 -32.78
N PRO A 16 -10.03 -9.49 -33.17
CA PRO A 16 -9.62 -10.75 -32.50
C PRO A 16 -9.25 -10.57 -31.02
N ILE A 17 -9.09 -9.32 -30.57
CA ILE A 17 -8.58 -8.93 -29.25
C ILE A 17 -9.61 -9.11 -28.13
N VAL A 18 -10.92 -9.12 -28.43
CA VAL A 18 -11.98 -9.19 -27.41
C VAL A 18 -12.57 -10.61 -27.24
N ALA A 19 -12.39 -11.50 -28.23
CA ALA A 19 -12.95 -12.85 -28.19
C ALA A 19 -12.11 -13.87 -27.39
N ALA A 20 -10.82 -13.61 -27.16
CA ALA A 20 -9.94 -14.51 -26.41
C ALA A 20 -10.21 -14.50 -24.88
N ALA A 21 -10.81 -13.44 -24.35
CA ALA A 21 -11.05 -13.27 -22.91
C ALA A 21 -12.18 -14.18 -22.34
N ALA A 22 -13.03 -14.77 -23.19
CA ALA A 22 -14.19 -15.55 -22.77
C ALA A 22 -14.04 -17.08 -22.94
N GLY A 23 -12.93 -17.57 -23.53
CA GLY A 23 -12.84 -18.95 -24.04
C GLY A 23 -11.93 -19.94 -23.30
N LEU A 24 -11.11 -19.53 -22.33
CA LEU A 24 -10.07 -20.39 -21.77
C LEU A 24 -10.10 -20.40 -20.23
N CYS A 25 -11.25 -20.76 -19.67
CA CYS A 25 -11.37 -21.11 -18.26
C CYS A 25 -11.22 -22.63 -18.12
N ARG A 26 -9.97 -23.12 -18.04
CA ARG A 26 -9.58 -24.45 -17.53
C ARG A 26 -8.06 -24.57 -17.53
N TYR A 27 -7.42 -24.11 -16.46
CA TYR A 27 -6.14 -24.65 -16.02
C TYR A 27 -6.22 -24.90 -14.52
N SER A 28 -5.86 -26.13 -14.15
CA SER A 28 -5.94 -26.69 -12.80
C SER A 28 -5.13 -25.84 -11.82
N THR A 29 -5.74 -25.56 -10.67
CA THR A 29 -5.15 -24.87 -9.53
C THR A 29 -4.18 -25.81 -8.79
N ALA A 30 -3.10 -25.25 -8.24
CA ALA A 30 -2.31 -25.92 -7.19
C ALA A 30 -3.06 -25.98 -5.83
N ALA A 31 -4.29 -25.45 -5.78
CA ALA A 31 -5.15 -25.46 -4.60
C ALA A 31 -6.00 -26.74 -4.47
N ASP A 32 -6.05 -27.60 -5.51
CA ASP A 32 -6.80 -28.87 -5.48
C ASP A 32 -5.93 -30.10 -5.12
N THR A 33 -4.67 -29.92 -4.73
CA THR A 33 -3.76 -31.05 -4.43
C THR A 33 -3.26 -31.04 -2.99
N ALA A 34 -4.18 -30.93 -2.02
CA ALA A 34 -3.93 -31.41 -0.65
C ALA A 34 -4.25 -32.92 -0.47
N SER A 35 -4.73 -33.59 -1.51
CA SER A 35 -4.81 -35.05 -1.56
C SER A 35 -4.38 -35.54 -2.93
N THR A 36 -3.52 -36.57 -2.96
CA THR A 36 -2.92 -37.25 -4.13
C THR A 36 -1.69 -36.59 -4.77
N MET A 37 -0.50 -36.78 -4.15
CA MET A 37 0.78 -36.65 -4.86
C MET A 37 0.98 -37.84 -5.83
N GLN A 38 0.48 -37.70 -7.05
CA GLN A 38 1.06 -38.40 -8.20
C GLN A 38 2.15 -37.51 -8.80
N ARG A 39 3.36 -38.07 -8.99
CA ARG A 39 4.53 -37.41 -9.61
C ARG A 39 4.20 -36.95 -11.04
N SER A 40 3.68 -35.74 -11.21
CA SER A 40 3.73 -35.01 -12.47
C SER A 40 5.10 -34.36 -12.63
N SER A 41 5.69 -34.42 -13.82
CA SER A 41 6.92 -33.68 -14.15
C SER A 41 6.76 -32.18 -13.88
N PRO A 42 7.81 -31.46 -13.41
CA PRO A 42 7.74 -30.01 -13.22
C PRO A 42 7.27 -29.29 -14.49
N PRO A 43 6.38 -28.29 -14.38
CA PRO A 43 5.85 -27.57 -15.54
C PRO A 43 6.96 -26.81 -16.27
N ARG A 44 6.95 -26.88 -17.60
CA ARG A 44 7.80 -26.07 -18.47
C ARG A 44 7.12 -24.73 -18.74
N LEU A 45 7.84 -23.64 -18.54
CA LEU A 45 7.35 -22.29 -18.78
C LEU A 45 7.31 -21.96 -20.27
N ARG A 46 6.36 -21.11 -20.65
CA ARG A 46 6.19 -20.63 -22.02
C ARG A 46 6.66 -19.19 -22.12
N ASN A 47 7.24 -18.82 -23.25
CA ASN A 47 7.47 -17.41 -23.56
C ASN A 47 6.12 -16.80 -23.96
N LEU A 48 5.89 -15.52 -23.71
CA LEU A 48 4.82 -14.83 -24.42
C LEU A 48 5.38 -14.00 -25.57
N ILE A 49 4.81 -14.12 -26.75
CA ILE A 49 5.27 -13.39 -27.91
C ILE A 49 4.04 -12.91 -28.67
N GLY A 50 3.92 -11.59 -28.86
CA GLY A 50 2.82 -11.01 -29.62
C GLY A 50 1.42 -11.21 -29.04
N GLY A 51 1.30 -11.39 -27.72
CA GLY A 51 0.02 -11.63 -27.04
C GLY A 51 -0.31 -13.10 -26.80
N GLU A 52 0.53 -14.04 -27.27
CA GLU A 52 0.26 -15.49 -27.15
C GLU A 52 1.36 -16.21 -26.36
N PHE A 53 0.98 -17.20 -25.55
CA PHE A 53 1.93 -18.10 -24.91
C PHE A 53 2.47 -19.11 -25.91
N VAL A 54 3.76 -19.03 -26.19
CA VAL A 54 4.51 -19.84 -27.16
C VAL A 54 5.41 -20.83 -26.43
N GLU A 55 5.27 -22.11 -26.78
CA GLU A 55 6.22 -23.16 -26.39
C GLU A 55 7.56 -22.93 -27.08
N SER A 56 8.63 -22.92 -26.31
CA SER A 56 9.98 -22.75 -26.87
C SER A 56 10.42 -24.00 -27.63
N GLN A 57 11.05 -23.78 -28.79
CA GLN A 57 11.72 -24.77 -29.62
C GLN A 57 13.09 -25.18 -29.08
N SER A 58 13.55 -24.56 -27.99
CA SER A 58 14.82 -24.91 -27.36
C SER A 58 14.73 -26.21 -26.57
N ASP A 59 15.60 -27.17 -26.86
CA ASP A 59 15.71 -28.39 -26.03
C ASP A 59 16.37 -28.13 -24.67
N ALA A 60 17.01 -26.97 -24.51
CA ALA A 60 17.67 -26.57 -23.27
C ALA A 60 16.72 -25.80 -22.34
N SER A 61 16.79 -26.12 -21.05
CA SER A 61 16.04 -25.41 -20.00
C SER A 61 16.84 -25.32 -18.71
N ILE A 62 16.45 -24.35 -17.87
CA ILE A 62 16.98 -24.13 -16.53
C ILE A 62 15.92 -24.57 -15.53
N ASP A 63 16.30 -25.41 -14.57
CA ASP A 63 15.44 -25.77 -13.45
C ASP A 63 15.28 -24.57 -12.50
N VAL A 64 14.04 -24.24 -12.16
CA VAL A 64 13.68 -23.29 -11.11
C VAL A 64 13.59 -24.07 -9.80
N ILE A 65 14.50 -23.79 -8.88
CA ILE A 65 14.69 -24.59 -7.67
C ILE A 65 14.10 -23.83 -6.48
N ASN A 66 13.26 -24.48 -5.68
CA ASN A 66 12.84 -23.94 -4.39
C ASN A 66 14.06 -23.89 -3.45
N PRO A 67 14.51 -22.71 -3.00
CA PRO A 67 15.74 -22.59 -2.21
C PRO A 67 15.63 -23.20 -0.81
N ALA A 68 14.42 -23.43 -0.28
CA ALA A 68 14.22 -24.07 1.02
C ALA A 68 14.29 -25.60 0.92
N THR A 69 13.77 -26.21 -0.16
CA THR A 69 13.64 -27.68 -0.30
C THR A 69 14.57 -28.30 -1.31
N GLN A 70 15.18 -27.50 -2.20
CA GLN A 70 15.94 -27.93 -3.38
C GLN A 70 15.12 -28.67 -4.45
N GLU A 71 13.79 -28.70 -4.30
CA GLU A 71 12.90 -29.31 -5.29
C GLU A 71 12.76 -28.41 -6.53
N VAL A 72 12.60 -29.04 -7.70
CA VAL A 72 12.36 -28.33 -8.95
C VAL A 72 10.89 -27.93 -9.04
N VAL A 73 10.62 -26.63 -9.00
CA VAL A 73 9.27 -26.04 -9.06
C VAL A 73 8.77 -25.93 -10.49
N SER A 74 9.64 -25.50 -11.41
CA SER A 74 9.33 -25.33 -12.83
C SER A 74 10.61 -25.37 -13.69
N ARG A 75 10.47 -25.32 -15.01
CA ARG A 75 11.59 -25.26 -15.95
C ARG A 75 11.45 -24.09 -16.92
N VAL A 76 12.46 -23.24 -16.99
CA VAL A 76 12.52 -22.09 -17.90
C VAL A 76 13.24 -22.51 -19.18
N PRO A 77 12.64 -22.40 -20.37
CA PRO A 77 13.37 -22.67 -21.62
C PRO A 77 14.44 -21.59 -21.86
N LEU A 78 15.61 -22.00 -22.35
CA LEU A 78 16.61 -21.06 -22.87
C LEU A 78 16.13 -20.52 -24.21
N THR A 79 15.63 -19.28 -24.22
CA THR A 79 14.97 -18.71 -25.40
C THR A 79 15.92 -18.64 -26.58
N THR A 80 15.47 -19.11 -27.75
CA THR A 80 16.30 -19.12 -28.97
C THR A 80 16.45 -17.71 -29.56
N ASN A 81 17.44 -17.51 -30.42
CA ASN A 81 17.62 -16.25 -31.14
C ASN A 81 16.45 -15.95 -32.08
N GLU A 82 15.82 -16.99 -32.64
CA GLU A 82 14.63 -16.89 -33.48
C GLU A 82 13.43 -16.38 -32.67
N GLU A 83 13.22 -16.94 -31.47
CA GLU A 83 12.15 -16.53 -30.55
C GLU A 83 12.37 -15.09 -30.05
N PHE A 84 13.61 -14.73 -29.70
CA PHE A 84 13.96 -13.36 -29.34
C PHE A 84 13.65 -12.38 -30.48
N ARG A 85 14.10 -12.68 -31.71
CA ARG A 85 13.81 -11.86 -32.89
C ARG A 85 12.31 -11.75 -33.18
N ALA A 86 11.57 -12.84 -33.00
CA ALA A 86 10.12 -12.85 -33.16
C ALA A 86 9.43 -11.89 -32.17
N ALA A 87 9.92 -11.81 -30.94
CA ALA A 87 9.42 -10.90 -29.92
C ALA A 87 9.72 -9.43 -30.18
N VAL A 88 10.97 -9.11 -30.54
CA VAL A 88 11.32 -7.74 -30.95
C VAL A 88 10.51 -7.33 -32.18
N ALA A 89 10.35 -8.21 -33.16
CA ALA A 89 9.53 -7.96 -34.33
C ALA A 89 8.05 -7.75 -33.96
N ALA A 90 7.50 -8.51 -33.02
CA ALA A 90 6.14 -8.32 -32.52
C ALA A 90 5.97 -6.96 -31.82
N ALA A 91 6.90 -6.59 -30.93
CA ALA A 91 6.91 -5.29 -30.26
C ALA A 91 6.99 -4.14 -31.28
N LYS A 92 7.89 -4.25 -32.26
CA LYS A 92 8.02 -3.25 -33.35
C LYS A 92 6.75 -3.13 -34.19
N ARG A 93 6.09 -4.24 -34.52
CA ARG A 93 4.81 -4.22 -35.26
C ARG A 93 3.69 -3.55 -34.46
N ALA A 94 3.64 -3.75 -33.15
CA ALA A 94 2.61 -3.17 -32.28
C ALA A 94 2.84 -1.68 -31.97
N PHE A 95 4.08 -1.20 -32.05
CA PHE A 95 4.45 0.16 -31.64
C PHE A 95 3.67 1.29 -32.36
N PRO A 96 3.51 1.30 -33.70
CA PRO A 96 2.81 2.38 -34.39
C PRO A 96 1.34 2.54 -33.96
N SER A 97 0.61 1.44 -33.73
CA SER A 97 -0.78 1.52 -33.24
C SER A 97 -0.83 1.91 -31.76
N TRP A 98 0.08 1.37 -30.95
CA TRP A 98 0.10 1.62 -29.51
C TRP A 98 0.47 3.08 -29.18
N ARG A 99 1.48 3.65 -29.84
CA ARG A 99 1.87 5.05 -29.62
C ARG A 99 0.75 6.05 -29.94
N ASN A 100 -0.09 5.72 -30.93
CA ASN A 100 -1.22 6.54 -31.38
C ASN A 100 -2.51 6.28 -30.57
N THR A 101 -2.50 5.32 -29.65
CA THR A 101 -3.62 5.11 -28.72
C THR A 101 -3.66 6.24 -27.70
N PRO A 102 -4.80 6.92 -27.45
CA PRO A 102 -4.86 8.03 -26.49
C PRO A 102 -4.34 7.64 -25.10
N VAL A 103 -3.61 8.55 -24.44
CA VAL A 103 -3.01 8.28 -23.12
C VAL A 103 -4.04 7.83 -22.08
N THR A 104 -5.26 8.35 -22.13
CA THR A 104 -6.39 7.93 -21.27
C THR A 104 -6.81 6.48 -21.47
N SER A 105 -6.71 5.96 -22.70
CA SER A 105 -6.98 4.55 -22.97
C SER A 105 -5.83 3.66 -22.47
N ARG A 106 -4.58 4.12 -22.58
CA ARG A 106 -3.42 3.42 -22.00
C ARG A 106 -3.48 3.39 -20.46
N GLN A 107 -3.93 4.48 -19.83
CA GLN A 107 -4.16 4.56 -18.38
C GLN A 107 -5.19 3.52 -17.89
N ARG A 108 -6.28 3.30 -18.64
CA ARG A 108 -7.29 2.28 -18.29
C ARG A 108 -6.70 0.87 -18.23
N VAL A 109 -5.69 0.57 -19.06
CA VAL A 109 -4.97 -0.71 -18.99
C VAL A 109 -4.21 -0.83 -17.66
N MET A 110 -3.59 0.25 -17.18
CA MET A 110 -2.90 0.25 -15.88
C MET A 110 -3.86 0.14 -14.70
N LEU A 111 -5.04 0.76 -14.78
CA LEU A 111 -6.10 0.59 -13.77
C LEU A 111 -6.56 -0.87 -13.70
N LYS A 112 -6.67 -1.55 -14.84
CA LYS A 112 -7.01 -2.98 -14.86
C LYS A 112 -5.87 -3.85 -14.31
N LEU A 113 -4.62 -3.53 -14.64
CA LEU A 113 -3.43 -4.18 -14.07
C LEU A 113 -3.40 -4.04 -12.55
N GLN A 114 -3.68 -2.84 -12.03
CA GLN A 114 -3.77 -2.56 -10.59
C GLN A 114 -4.83 -3.44 -9.91
N GLU A 115 -6.05 -3.50 -10.47
CA GLU A 115 -7.15 -4.34 -9.94
C GLU A 115 -6.75 -5.81 -9.88
N LEU A 116 -6.15 -6.32 -10.95
CA LEU A 116 -5.74 -7.72 -11.06
C LEU A 116 -4.60 -8.07 -10.09
N ILE A 117 -3.61 -7.20 -9.91
CA ILE A 117 -2.56 -7.39 -8.90
C ILE A 117 -3.16 -7.44 -7.50
N ARG A 118 -4.09 -6.53 -7.16
CA ARG A 118 -4.76 -6.52 -5.85
C ARG A 118 -5.55 -7.80 -5.60
N ARG A 119 -6.28 -8.28 -6.62
CA ARG A 119 -7.07 -9.51 -6.54
C ARG A 119 -6.22 -10.75 -6.25
N ASP A 120 -5.04 -10.84 -6.87
CA ASP A 120 -4.20 -12.05 -6.81
C ASP A 120 -2.94 -11.88 -5.96
N ILE A 121 -2.86 -10.85 -5.10
CA ILE A 121 -1.64 -10.52 -4.33
C ILE A 121 -1.12 -11.69 -3.49
N ASP A 122 -2.01 -12.49 -2.89
CA ASP A 122 -1.63 -13.66 -2.08
C ASP A 122 -1.00 -14.76 -2.93
N LYS A 123 -1.54 -15.00 -4.13
CA LYS A 123 -0.99 -15.99 -5.08
C LYS A 123 0.36 -15.55 -5.62
N LEU A 124 0.48 -14.26 -5.93
CA LEU A 124 1.73 -13.66 -6.37
C LEU A 124 2.79 -13.81 -5.27
N ALA A 125 2.46 -13.45 -4.02
CA ALA A 125 3.39 -13.57 -2.88
C ALA A 125 3.84 -15.02 -2.64
N LEU A 126 2.93 -15.98 -2.68
CA LEU A 126 3.25 -17.41 -2.53
C LEU A 126 4.23 -17.89 -3.62
N ASN A 127 4.03 -17.48 -4.87
CA ASN A 127 4.93 -17.82 -5.97
C ASN A 127 6.33 -17.23 -5.75
N ILE A 128 6.45 -15.95 -5.36
CA ILE A 128 7.75 -15.34 -5.02
C ILE A 128 8.42 -16.14 -3.92
N THR A 129 7.71 -16.43 -2.84
CA THR A 129 8.28 -17.17 -1.71
C THR A 129 8.75 -18.56 -2.12
N THR A 130 8.01 -19.23 -3.00
CA THR A 130 8.34 -20.59 -3.47
C THR A 130 9.61 -20.61 -4.33
N GLU A 131 9.78 -19.65 -5.24
CA GLU A 131 10.93 -19.62 -6.17
C GLU A 131 12.14 -18.86 -5.61
N GLN A 132 11.90 -17.75 -4.91
CA GLN A 132 12.95 -16.84 -4.45
C GLN A 132 13.38 -17.11 -3.00
N GLY A 133 12.47 -17.59 -2.15
CA GLY A 133 12.74 -17.99 -0.76
C GLY A 133 12.41 -16.97 0.32
N LYS A 134 12.18 -15.69 0.00
CA LYS A 134 11.80 -14.69 1.01
C LYS A 134 10.49 -15.05 1.73
N THR A 135 10.32 -14.53 2.94
CA THR A 135 9.11 -14.72 3.74
C THR A 135 7.87 -14.25 2.98
N LEU A 136 6.69 -14.84 3.26
CA LEU A 136 5.43 -14.36 2.66
C LEU A 136 5.21 -12.87 2.91
N LYS A 137 5.57 -12.37 4.09
CA LYS A 137 5.49 -10.94 4.43
C LYS A 137 6.36 -10.09 3.50
N ASP A 138 7.61 -10.49 3.27
CA ASP A 138 8.51 -9.79 2.35
C ASP A 138 8.03 -9.88 0.90
N ALA A 139 7.44 -11.02 0.50
CA ALA A 139 6.85 -11.21 -0.82
C ALA A 139 5.61 -10.34 -1.05
N HIS A 140 4.74 -10.18 -0.06
CA HIS A 140 3.66 -9.20 -0.10
C HIS A 140 4.20 -7.78 -0.27
N GLY A 141 5.25 -7.42 0.48
CA GLY A 141 5.93 -6.15 0.33
C GLY A 141 6.48 -5.94 -1.08
N ASP A 142 7.09 -6.96 -1.69
CA ASP A 142 7.59 -6.93 -3.07
C ASP A 142 6.49 -6.60 -4.08
N VAL A 143 5.38 -7.35 -4.05
CA VAL A 143 4.24 -7.12 -4.94
C VAL A 143 3.62 -5.76 -4.70
N PHE A 144 3.44 -5.36 -3.44
CA PHE A 144 2.84 -4.09 -3.07
C PHE A 144 3.66 -2.89 -3.55
N ARG A 145 4.99 -2.93 -3.42
CA ARG A 145 5.88 -1.88 -3.93
C ARG A 145 5.86 -1.79 -5.45
N GLY A 146 5.68 -2.91 -6.15
CA GLY A 146 5.43 -2.92 -7.59
C GLY A 146 4.07 -2.31 -7.97
N LEU A 147 3.02 -2.62 -7.21
CA LEU A 147 1.68 -2.08 -7.37
C LEU A 147 1.67 -0.54 -7.27
N GLU A 148 2.40 0.04 -6.32
CA GLU A 148 2.52 1.51 -6.18
C GLU A 148 3.06 2.17 -7.47
N VAL A 149 3.93 1.50 -8.23
CA VAL A 149 4.42 2.03 -9.51
C VAL A 149 3.39 1.90 -10.63
N VAL A 150 2.58 0.84 -10.63
CA VAL A 150 1.42 0.75 -11.52
C VAL A 150 0.42 1.88 -11.24
N GLU A 151 0.18 2.16 -9.96
CA GLU A 151 -0.68 3.28 -9.53
C GLU A 151 -0.10 4.63 -9.95
N HIS A 152 1.22 4.80 -9.82
CA HIS A 152 1.90 5.99 -10.35
C HIS A 152 1.74 6.11 -11.88
N ALA A 153 1.87 5.00 -12.62
CA ALA A 153 1.67 4.98 -14.06
C ALA A 153 0.22 5.32 -14.48
N CYS A 154 -0.78 5.12 -13.61
CA CYS A 154 -2.14 5.58 -13.87
C CYS A 154 -2.22 7.12 -14.00
N GLY A 155 -1.26 7.87 -13.45
CA GLY A 155 -1.13 9.33 -13.59
C GLY A 155 -0.48 9.81 -14.89
N MET A 156 -0.18 8.93 -15.84
CA MET A 156 0.68 9.24 -17.00
C MET A 156 0.22 10.43 -17.86
N ALA A 157 -1.08 10.70 -17.99
CA ALA A 157 -1.58 11.83 -18.76
C ALA A 157 -0.97 13.16 -18.31
N SER A 158 -0.89 13.39 -17.00
CA SER A 158 -0.25 14.58 -16.45
C SER A 158 1.28 14.49 -16.50
N LEU A 159 1.85 13.31 -16.25
CA LEU A 159 3.31 13.10 -16.25
C LEU A 159 3.96 13.25 -17.63
N GLN A 160 3.18 13.08 -18.71
CA GLN A 160 3.62 13.18 -20.09
C GLN A 160 3.44 14.60 -20.68
N MET A 161 2.79 15.52 -19.96
CA MET A 161 2.64 16.91 -20.42
C MET A 161 4.01 17.55 -20.70
N GLY A 162 4.09 18.27 -21.81
CA GLY A 162 5.23 19.12 -22.13
C GLY A 162 5.09 20.51 -21.54
N GLU A 163 6.03 21.38 -21.92
CA GLU A 163 6.10 22.77 -21.48
C GLU A 163 5.70 23.68 -22.64
N PHE A 164 5.07 24.83 -22.33
CA PHE A 164 4.68 25.82 -23.33
C PHE A 164 5.08 27.21 -22.83
N VAL A 165 5.70 27.99 -23.72
CA VAL A 165 6.04 29.39 -23.49
C VAL A 165 5.60 30.20 -24.71
N SER A 166 4.65 31.11 -24.50
CA SER A 166 4.18 32.02 -25.55
C SER A 166 5.19 33.15 -25.80
N ASN A 167 5.32 33.56 -27.06
CA ASN A 167 6.04 34.77 -27.46
C ASN A 167 7.48 34.85 -26.91
N VAL A 168 8.24 33.74 -26.99
CA VAL A 168 9.66 33.72 -26.64
C VAL A 168 10.48 34.70 -27.48
N ALA A 169 9.98 34.99 -28.68
CA ALA A 169 10.37 36.09 -29.55
C ALA A 169 9.12 36.59 -30.26
N HIS A 170 9.20 37.76 -30.90
CA HIS A 170 8.04 38.43 -31.50
C HIS A 170 7.25 37.52 -32.47
N GLY A 171 6.08 37.06 -32.03
CA GLY A 171 5.19 36.17 -32.81
C GLY A 171 5.65 34.72 -32.88
N ILE A 172 6.56 34.29 -32.00
CA ILE A 172 7.10 32.93 -31.95
C ILE A 172 6.76 32.30 -30.59
N ASP A 173 5.95 31.25 -30.62
CA ASP A 173 5.69 30.39 -29.47
C ASP A 173 6.61 29.18 -29.48
N THR A 174 6.98 28.69 -28.30
CA THR A 174 7.78 27.47 -28.14
C THR A 174 7.03 26.49 -27.25
N TYR A 175 7.03 25.22 -27.64
CA TYR A 175 6.50 24.14 -26.81
C TYR A 175 7.33 22.87 -26.96
N SER A 176 7.24 22.01 -25.95
CA SER A 176 7.84 20.67 -25.97
C SER A 176 6.74 19.60 -25.92
N VAL A 177 7.02 18.44 -26.51
CA VAL A 177 6.15 17.27 -26.47
C VAL A 177 6.98 16.06 -26.09
N ARG A 178 6.48 15.23 -25.18
CA ARG A 178 7.13 13.98 -24.78
C ARG A 178 6.58 12.82 -25.60
N GLU A 179 7.41 12.32 -26.52
CA GLU A 179 7.08 11.19 -27.40
C GLU A 179 7.71 9.87 -26.90
N PRO A 180 7.05 8.72 -27.11
CA PRO A 180 7.66 7.43 -26.84
C PRO A 180 8.83 7.15 -27.80
N LEU A 181 9.82 6.39 -27.31
CA LEU A 181 11.05 6.08 -28.02
C LEU A 181 10.88 4.97 -29.06
N GLY A 182 10.07 3.95 -28.77
CA GLY A 182 9.98 2.76 -29.62
C GLY A 182 9.82 1.46 -28.82
N VAL A 183 10.62 0.46 -29.20
CA VAL A 183 10.78 -0.78 -28.43
C VAL A 183 11.78 -0.52 -27.31
N CYS A 184 11.37 -0.77 -26.07
CA CYS A 184 12.22 -0.73 -24.88
C CYS A 184 12.45 -2.15 -24.36
N ALA A 185 13.55 -2.37 -23.64
CA ALA A 185 13.83 -3.65 -23.01
C ALA A 185 14.15 -3.51 -21.51
N GLY A 186 13.73 -4.50 -20.73
CA GLY A 186 14.00 -4.62 -19.31
C GLY A 186 14.75 -5.90 -19.00
N ILE A 187 15.79 -5.81 -18.17
CA ILE A 187 16.53 -6.97 -17.68
C ILE A 187 16.52 -6.89 -16.15
N CYS A 188 15.92 -7.90 -15.51
CA CYS A 188 15.61 -7.88 -14.08
C CYS A 188 16.40 -8.94 -13.30
N PRO A 189 16.75 -8.66 -12.03
CA PRO A 189 17.42 -9.59 -11.14
C PRO A 189 16.39 -10.48 -10.40
N PHE A 190 16.90 -11.47 -9.68
CA PHE A 190 16.07 -12.41 -8.91
C PHE A 190 15.51 -11.80 -7.61
N ASN A 191 16.18 -10.82 -7.02
CA ASN A 191 15.87 -10.47 -5.63
C ASN A 191 14.50 -9.80 -5.42
N PHE A 192 13.93 -9.19 -6.46
CA PHE A 192 12.57 -8.65 -6.44
C PHE A 192 11.85 -8.96 -7.76
N PRO A 193 11.33 -10.17 -7.94
CA PRO A 193 10.79 -10.61 -9.22
C PRO A 193 9.47 -9.90 -9.59
N ALA A 194 8.76 -9.26 -8.65
CA ALA A 194 7.57 -8.45 -8.96
C ALA A 194 7.90 -6.95 -9.09
N MET A 195 8.46 -6.36 -8.04
CA MET A 195 8.70 -4.92 -7.92
C MET A 195 9.54 -4.39 -9.08
N ILE A 196 10.65 -5.05 -9.43
CA ILE A 196 11.59 -4.51 -10.43
C ILE A 196 11.02 -4.56 -11.85
N PRO A 197 10.38 -5.65 -12.32
CA PRO A 197 9.63 -5.60 -13.57
C PRO A 197 8.56 -4.49 -13.60
N LEU A 198 7.79 -4.35 -12.51
CA LEU A 198 6.75 -3.32 -12.38
C LEU A 198 7.32 -1.89 -12.28
N TRP A 199 8.62 -1.72 -11.98
CA TRP A 199 9.29 -0.42 -12.10
C TRP A 199 9.53 0.00 -13.55
N MET A 200 9.63 -0.96 -14.47
CA MET A 200 10.08 -0.71 -15.84
C MET A 200 8.91 -0.63 -16.83
N PHE A 201 8.21 -1.75 -17.02
CA PHE A 201 7.28 -1.85 -18.15
C PHE A 201 6.00 -1.01 -17.97
N PRO A 202 5.38 -0.83 -16.78
CA PRO A 202 4.16 -0.02 -16.66
C PRO A 202 4.39 1.41 -17.10
N VAL A 203 5.52 1.99 -16.68
CA VAL A 203 5.92 3.34 -17.06
C VAL A 203 6.18 3.40 -18.56
N ALA A 204 7.01 2.50 -19.09
CA ALA A 204 7.36 2.48 -20.51
C ALA A 204 6.13 2.30 -21.42
N VAL A 205 5.27 1.32 -21.12
CA VAL A 205 4.07 0.98 -21.89
C VAL A 205 3.05 2.12 -21.83
N THR A 206 2.81 2.71 -20.66
CA THR A 206 1.82 3.79 -20.53
C THR A 206 2.26 5.09 -21.18
N SER A 207 3.58 5.34 -21.25
CA SER A 207 4.12 6.45 -22.06
C SER A 207 4.00 6.23 -23.58
N GLY A 208 3.60 5.04 -24.03
CA GLY A 208 3.36 4.70 -25.44
C GLY A 208 4.44 3.84 -26.10
N ASN A 209 5.42 3.32 -25.33
CA ASN A 209 6.43 2.39 -25.84
C ASN A 209 5.88 0.95 -25.88
N THR A 210 6.59 0.07 -26.58
CA THR A 210 6.43 -1.39 -26.43
C THR A 210 7.61 -1.95 -25.62
N PHE A 211 7.45 -3.14 -25.04
CA PHE A 211 8.40 -3.63 -24.04
C PHE A 211 8.75 -5.10 -24.21
N VAL A 212 10.04 -5.43 -24.12
CA VAL A 212 10.59 -6.79 -24.10
C VAL A 212 11.24 -7.01 -22.73
N LEU A 213 10.81 -8.03 -21.99
CA LEU A 213 11.24 -8.24 -20.61
C LEU A 213 12.01 -9.57 -20.46
N LYS A 214 13.21 -9.50 -19.87
CA LYS A 214 14.03 -10.64 -19.48
C LYS A 214 14.06 -10.71 -17.94
N PRO A 215 13.19 -11.50 -17.29
CA PRO A 215 13.27 -11.75 -15.85
C PRO A 215 14.49 -12.60 -15.51
N SER A 216 14.81 -12.76 -14.22
CA SER A 216 15.82 -13.74 -13.83
C SER A 216 15.32 -15.17 -14.10
N GLU A 217 16.20 -16.01 -14.62
CA GLU A 217 15.96 -17.44 -14.78
C GLU A 217 15.77 -18.21 -13.47
N LYS A 218 16.07 -17.59 -12.31
CA LYS A 218 15.96 -18.23 -10.99
C LYS A 218 14.54 -18.19 -10.41
N ASP A 219 13.72 -17.22 -10.82
CA ASP A 219 12.37 -16.97 -10.29
C ASP A 219 11.48 -16.19 -11.29
N PRO A 220 11.25 -16.74 -12.49
CA PRO A 220 10.57 -16.03 -13.58
C PRO A 220 9.04 -15.96 -13.43
N VAL A 221 8.42 -16.74 -12.53
CA VAL A 221 7.00 -17.14 -12.67
C VAL A 221 6.00 -16.03 -12.36
N ILE A 222 6.39 -14.95 -11.69
CA ILE A 222 5.42 -13.93 -11.31
C ILE A 222 4.81 -13.16 -12.49
N LEU A 223 5.51 -13.12 -13.63
CA LEU A 223 5.10 -12.34 -14.80
C LEU A 223 4.07 -13.06 -15.68
N ILE A 224 3.95 -14.38 -15.52
CA ILE A 224 3.23 -15.25 -16.46
C ILE A 224 1.76 -15.45 -16.05
N PHE A 225 1.41 -15.25 -14.77
CA PHE A 225 0.18 -15.81 -14.24
C PHE A 225 -1.12 -15.04 -14.51
N HIS A 226 -1.10 -13.78 -14.96
CA HIS A 226 -2.35 -13.05 -15.26
C HIS A 226 -2.26 -12.00 -16.36
N PHE A 227 -1.08 -11.80 -16.93
CA PHE A 227 -0.90 -10.82 -17.98
C PHE A 227 -0.13 -11.45 -19.13
N GLU A 228 -0.60 -11.19 -20.35
CA GLU A 228 0.02 -11.65 -21.57
C GLU A 228 1.40 -10.96 -21.73
N TRP A 229 2.46 -11.45 -21.05
CA TRP A 229 3.79 -10.78 -20.99
C TRP A 229 4.96 -11.60 -21.50
N SER A 230 5.79 -10.98 -22.33
CA SER A 230 6.96 -11.62 -22.93
C SER A 230 8.08 -11.84 -21.92
N THR A 231 8.54 -13.08 -21.80
CA THR A 231 9.65 -13.49 -20.93
C THR A 231 10.70 -14.19 -21.77
N PHE A 232 11.96 -13.78 -21.64
CA PHE A 232 13.11 -14.45 -22.25
C PHE A 232 14.07 -14.94 -21.16
N SER A 233 14.83 -16.00 -21.41
CA SER A 233 15.87 -16.49 -20.49
C SER A 233 17.21 -16.76 -21.20
N GLY A 234 18.33 -16.78 -20.46
CA GLY A 234 19.69 -17.00 -20.99
C GLY A 234 20.58 -15.75 -21.06
N GLN A 235 21.91 -15.95 -21.17
CA GLN A 235 22.92 -14.88 -21.30
C GLN A 235 23.01 -14.32 -22.73
N ASP A 236 22.81 -15.17 -23.74
CA ASP A 236 22.85 -14.74 -25.15
C ASP A 236 21.76 -13.72 -25.46
N VAL A 237 20.58 -13.85 -24.84
CA VAL A 237 19.49 -12.88 -24.95
C VAL A 237 19.90 -11.49 -24.44
N VAL A 238 20.69 -11.40 -23.38
CA VAL A 238 21.15 -10.10 -22.85
C VAL A 238 22.01 -9.38 -23.88
N ASN A 239 22.93 -10.09 -24.52
CA ASN A 239 23.75 -9.51 -25.59
C ASN A 239 22.91 -9.13 -26.80
N ASN A 240 21.95 -9.98 -27.18
CA ASN A 240 21.03 -9.66 -28.27
C ASN A 240 20.20 -8.40 -27.99
N ILE A 241 19.73 -8.21 -26.75
CA ILE A 241 19.04 -6.98 -26.32
C ILE A 241 19.94 -5.75 -26.52
N CYS A 242 21.23 -5.87 -26.16
CA CYS A 242 22.20 -4.79 -26.35
C CYS A 242 22.49 -4.50 -27.83
N ASP A 243 22.46 -5.51 -28.69
CA ASP A 243 22.91 -5.40 -30.09
C ASP A 243 21.77 -5.08 -31.08
N ASP A 244 20.53 -5.47 -30.77
CA ASP A 244 19.40 -5.35 -31.68
C ASP A 244 19.04 -3.88 -31.97
N GLU A 245 19.04 -3.47 -33.24
CA GLU A 245 18.85 -2.07 -33.66
C GLU A 245 17.45 -1.52 -33.41
N ASP A 246 16.44 -2.39 -33.26
CA ASP A 246 15.05 -1.99 -33.05
C ASP A 246 14.78 -1.60 -31.59
N ILE A 247 15.58 -2.11 -30.64
CA ILE A 247 15.53 -1.71 -29.23
C ILE A 247 16.20 -0.34 -29.05
N LYS A 248 15.44 0.62 -28.53
CA LYS A 248 15.85 2.04 -28.38
C LYS A 248 16.33 2.40 -26.98
N ALA A 249 15.84 1.70 -25.96
CA ALA A 249 16.24 1.92 -24.59
C ALA A 249 16.28 0.62 -23.78
N ILE A 250 17.22 0.54 -22.84
CA ILE A 250 17.40 -0.60 -21.94
C ILE A 250 17.37 -0.11 -20.50
N SER A 251 16.58 -0.80 -19.68
CA SER A 251 16.57 -0.66 -18.23
C SER A 251 17.10 -1.95 -17.61
N PHE A 252 18.21 -1.85 -16.88
CA PHE A 252 18.85 -2.97 -16.20
C PHE A 252 18.91 -2.72 -14.69
N VAL A 253 18.63 -3.77 -13.91
CA VAL A 253 18.94 -3.82 -12.48
C VAL A 253 19.67 -5.13 -12.19
N GLY A 254 20.79 -5.08 -11.48
CA GLY A 254 21.54 -6.27 -11.10
C GLY A 254 22.97 -5.98 -10.66
N SER A 255 23.88 -6.95 -10.81
CA SER A 255 25.28 -6.82 -10.35
C SER A 255 26.10 -5.81 -11.17
N ASN A 256 27.17 -5.26 -10.58
CA ASN A 256 28.10 -4.33 -11.26
C ASN A 256 28.70 -4.95 -12.53
N ARG A 257 29.14 -6.22 -12.47
CA ARG A 257 29.78 -6.87 -13.62
C ARG A 257 28.85 -6.91 -14.84
N ALA A 258 27.59 -7.30 -14.62
CA ALA A 258 26.59 -7.33 -15.69
C ALA A 258 26.17 -5.92 -16.12
N GLY A 259 25.98 -5.00 -15.17
CA GLY A 259 25.58 -3.63 -15.47
C GLY A 259 26.60 -2.85 -16.30
N MET A 260 27.89 -2.94 -15.95
CA MET A 260 28.98 -2.33 -16.72
C MET A 260 29.05 -2.88 -18.15
N HIS A 261 28.90 -4.20 -18.31
CA HIS A 261 28.86 -4.84 -19.62
C HIS A 261 27.68 -4.36 -20.48
N ILE A 262 26.47 -4.39 -19.91
CA ILE A 262 25.24 -3.95 -20.61
C ILE A 262 25.31 -2.47 -20.95
N TYR A 263 25.70 -1.63 -20.00
CA TYR A 263 25.83 -0.19 -20.20
C TYR A 263 26.84 0.12 -21.31
N GLY A 264 28.06 -0.43 -21.22
CA GLY A 264 29.10 -0.21 -22.22
C GLY A 264 28.71 -0.70 -23.61
N ARG A 265 28.20 -1.93 -23.73
CA ARG A 265 27.84 -2.52 -25.02
C ARG A 265 26.68 -1.80 -25.69
N ALA A 266 25.60 -1.51 -24.96
CA ALA A 266 24.43 -0.86 -25.54
C ALA A 266 24.63 0.64 -25.80
N ALA A 267 25.36 1.35 -24.95
CA ALA A 267 25.70 2.76 -25.20
C ALA A 267 26.59 2.91 -26.44
N ALA A 268 27.51 1.98 -26.68
CA ALA A 268 28.31 1.95 -27.92
C ALA A 268 27.46 1.78 -29.20
N LYS A 269 26.22 1.32 -29.07
CA LYS A 269 25.22 1.22 -30.15
C LYS A 269 24.25 2.41 -30.20
N GLY A 270 24.50 3.46 -29.41
CA GLY A 270 23.67 4.67 -29.37
C GLY A 270 22.35 4.53 -28.62
N LYS A 271 22.17 3.46 -27.83
CA LYS A 271 20.94 3.23 -27.06
C LYS A 271 20.94 4.05 -25.78
N ARG A 272 19.75 4.45 -25.31
CA ARG A 272 19.58 4.99 -23.95
C ARG A 272 19.64 3.84 -22.95
N VAL A 273 20.50 3.95 -21.94
CA VAL A 273 20.64 2.90 -20.93
C VAL A 273 20.56 3.49 -19.53
N GLN A 274 19.74 2.88 -18.69
CA GLN A 274 19.85 3.03 -17.23
C GLN A 274 20.26 1.68 -16.64
N SER A 275 21.26 1.71 -15.76
CA SER A 275 21.87 0.51 -15.18
C SER A 275 22.05 0.71 -13.68
N ASN A 276 21.12 0.16 -12.90
CA ASN A 276 21.17 0.20 -11.45
C ASN A 276 21.96 -1.02 -10.96
N MET A 277 23.12 -0.76 -10.37
CA MET A 277 24.10 -1.78 -10.03
C MET A 277 24.07 -2.13 -8.53
N GLY A 278 25.05 -2.92 -8.08
CA GLY A 278 25.17 -3.39 -6.70
C GLY A 278 25.42 -2.27 -5.69
N ALA A 279 25.38 -2.65 -4.42
CA ALA A 279 25.39 -1.71 -3.31
C ALA A 279 26.22 -2.19 -2.12
N LYS A 280 26.61 -1.24 -1.28
CA LYS A 280 27.14 -1.50 0.07
C LYS A 280 26.66 -0.37 0.96
N ASN A 281 25.42 -0.47 1.44
CA ASN A 281 24.81 0.63 2.17
C ASN A 281 25.24 0.64 3.63
N HIS A 282 25.45 1.85 4.14
CA HIS A 282 25.86 2.12 5.51
C HIS A 282 24.73 2.76 6.30
N ALA A 283 24.63 2.37 7.57
CA ALA A 283 23.92 3.13 8.58
C ALA A 283 24.93 3.77 9.53
N VAL A 284 24.91 5.08 9.65
CA VAL A 284 25.64 5.84 10.67
C VAL A 284 24.75 5.95 11.90
N ILE A 285 25.23 5.50 13.05
CA ILE A 285 24.51 5.52 14.31
C ILE A 285 25.15 6.54 15.23
N MET A 286 24.44 7.63 15.49
CA MET A 286 24.89 8.66 16.41
C MET A 286 24.53 8.29 17.87
N PRO A 287 25.31 8.76 18.87
CA PRO A 287 25.01 8.53 20.28
C PRO A 287 23.63 9.03 20.74
N ASP A 288 23.08 10.03 20.05
CA ASP A 288 21.78 10.63 20.37
C ASP A 288 20.60 9.93 19.67
N ALA A 289 20.86 8.85 18.92
CA ALA A 289 19.80 8.06 18.31
C ALA A 289 18.92 7.36 19.36
N SER A 290 17.69 7.04 18.99
CA SER A 290 16.85 6.15 19.81
C SER A 290 17.38 4.72 19.71
N PRO A 291 17.87 4.08 20.80
CA PRO A 291 18.51 2.77 20.72
C PRO A 291 17.54 1.70 20.20
N ASP A 292 16.35 1.60 20.81
CA ASP A 292 15.35 0.59 20.45
C ASP A 292 14.93 0.65 18.98
N ALA A 293 14.59 1.85 18.49
CA ALA A 293 14.16 2.06 17.13
C ALA A 293 15.29 1.77 16.14
N THR A 294 16.52 2.20 16.47
CA THR A 294 17.71 1.99 15.63
C THR A 294 18.02 0.51 15.50
N LEU A 295 18.10 -0.22 16.62
CA LEU A 295 18.44 -1.64 16.61
C LEU A 295 17.38 -2.49 15.88
N ASN A 296 16.09 -2.19 16.06
CA ASN A 296 15.02 -2.84 15.30
C ASN A 296 15.14 -2.58 13.80
N ALA A 297 15.45 -1.34 13.40
CA ALA A 297 15.63 -0.98 12.01
C ALA A 297 16.87 -1.66 11.40
N LEU A 298 17.99 -1.75 12.13
CA LEU A 298 19.19 -2.47 11.70
C LEU A 298 18.91 -3.95 11.46
N VAL A 299 18.19 -4.61 12.38
CA VAL A 299 17.81 -6.02 12.21
C VAL A 299 16.94 -6.21 10.97
N ALA A 300 15.88 -5.40 10.82
CA ALA A 300 14.97 -5.51 9.69
C ALA A 300 15.67 -5.22 8.34
N ALA A 301 16.52 -4.21 8.28
CA ALA A 301 17.20 -3.80 7.06
C ALA A 301 18.45 -4.63 6.73
N GLY A 302 19.10 -5.22 7.72
CA GLY A 302 20.28 -6.07 7.53
C GLY A 302 19.94 -7.52 7.20
N PHE A 303 18.88 -8.08 7.80
CA PHE A 303 18.54 -9.50 7.66
C PHE A 303 17.27 -9.75 6.83
N GLY A 304 16.36 -8.79 6.69
CA GLY A 304 15.12 -8.95 5.92
C GLY A 304 15.37 -9.42 4.47
N ALA A 305 14.52 -10.31 3.95
CA ALA A 305 14.74 -11.04 2.69
C ALA A 305 16.14 -11.70 2.57
N ALA A 306 16.67 -12.21 3.69
CA ALA A 306 18.01 -12.78 3.80
C ALA A 306 19.15 -11.83 3.37
N GLY A 307 18.96 -10.52 3.55
CA GLY A 307 19.95 -9.50 3.14
C GLY A 307 20.17 -9.39 1.63
N GLN A 308 19.39 -10.10 0.81
CA GLN A 308 19.47 -10.08 -0.65
C GLN A 308 18.76 -8.85 -1.23
N ARG A 309 19.08 -7.65 -0.75
CA ARG A 309 18.45 -6.39 -1.19
C ARG A 309 19.56 -5.39 -1.52
N CYS A 310 19.46 -4.73 -2.67
CA CYS A 310 20.35 -3.61 -3.00
C CYS A 310 20.22 -2.44 -2.00
N MET A 311 19.10 -2.35 -1.27
CA MET A 311 18.86 -1.39 -0.18
C MET A 311 19.09 -1.98 1.21
N ALA A 312 19.62 -3.20 1.36
CA ALA A 312 19.94 -3.76 2.67
C ALA A 312 21.03 -2.92 3.35
N LEU A 313 20.92 -2.75 4.67
CA LEU A 313 22.02 -2.18 5.46
C LEU A 313 23.04 -3.29 5.69
N SER A 314 24.15 -3.22 4.96
CA SER A 314 25.23 -4.22 5.04
C SER A 314 26.32 -3.83 6.03
N THR A 315 26.39 -2.52 6.36
CA THR A 315 27.37 -1.97 7.30
C THR A 315 26.68 -1.03 8.28
N ALA A 316 26.95 -1.19 9.58
CA ALA A 316 26.59 -0.27 10.65
C ALA A 316 27.87 0.41 11.19
N VAL A 317 27.89 1.74 11.20
CA VAL A 317 29.00 2.57 11.68
C VAL A 317 28.57 3.24 12.98
N PHE A 318 29.03 2.71 14.11
CA PHE A 318 28.73 3.23 15.43
C PHE A 318 29.66 4.39 15.78
N VAL A 319 29.08 5.55 16.04
CA VAL A 319 29.81 6.78 16.40
C VAL A 319 29.87 6.94 17.92
N GLY A 320 31.06 7.17 18.47
CA GLY A 320 31.24 7.52 19.90
C GLY A 320 30.57 6.54 20.88
N ASP A 321 29.69 7.05 21.75
CA ASP A 321 29.04 6.27 22.81
C ASP A 321 27.98 5.26 22.33
N SER A 322 27.71 5.16 21.03
CA SER A 322 26.82 4.12 20.49
C SER A 322 27.49 2.76 20.33
N LYS A 323 28.83 2.68 20.45
CA LYS A 323 29.63 1.45 20.32
C LYS A 323 29.11 0.25 21.15
N PRO A 324 28.66 0.42 22.41
CA PRO A 324 28.17 -0.71 23.22
C PRO A 324 26.87 -1.36 22.72
N TRP A 325 26.13 -0.73 21.80
CA TRP A 325 24.82 -1.25 21.35
C TRP A 325 24.94 -2.49 20.46
N VAL A 326 26.16 -2.86 20.03
CA VAL A 326 26.42 -4.07 19.27
C VAL A 326 25.97 -5.32 20.03
N ASP A 327 26.11 -5.36 21.36
CA ASP A 327 25.71 -6.51 22.16
C ASP A 327 24.18 -6.73 22.12
N GLU A 328 23.41 -5.65 22.23
CA GLU A 328 21.95 -5.71 22.13
C GLU A 328 21.49 -6.04 20.69
N LEU A 329 22.21 -5.56 19.68
CA LEU A 329 21.98 -5.93 18.29
C LEU A 329 22.13 -7.44 18.06
N ILE A 330 23.14 -8.05 18.68
CA ILE A 330 23.39 -9.50 18.62
C ILE A 330 22.20 -10.26 19.21
N GLU A 331 21.70 -9.87 20.37
CA GLU A 331 20.57 -10.54 21.01
C GLU A 331 19.29 -10.45 20.17
N ARG A 332 19.02 -9.29 19.55
CA ARG A 332 17.87 -9.14 18.64
C ARG A 332 18.02 -9.96 17.37
N ALA A 333 19.23 -10.04 16.81
CA ALA A 333 19.51 -10.85 15.64
C ALA A 333 19.36 -12.36 15.93
N LYS A 334 19.81 -12.83 17.10
CA LYS A 334 19.62 -14.23 17.54
C LYS A 334 18.16 -14.63 17.68
N ALA A 335 17.28 -13.67 17.97
CA ALA A 335 15.84 -13.92 18.14
C ALA A 335 15.10 -14.16 16.81
N LEU A 336 15.73 -13.89 15.66
CA LEU A 336 15.11 -14.11 14.35
C LEU A 336 14.87 -15.60 14.10
N LYS A 337 13.63 -15.95 13.75
CA LYS A 337 13.28 -17.31 13.38
C LYS A 337 13.65 -17.59 11.92
N VAL A 338 14.67 -18.42 11.72
CA VAL A 338 15.08 -18.92 10.40
C VAL A 338 14.25 -20.15 10.04
N SER A 339 13.52 -20.07 8.92
CA SER A 339 12.65 -21.16 8.43
C SER A 339 12.35 -20.99 6.94
N ALA A 340 11.63 -21.93 6.33
CA ALA A 340 11.14 -21.72 4.97
C ALA A 340 10.22 -20.49 4.92
N GLY A 341 10.31 -19.71 3.84
CA GLY A 341 9.56 -18.44 3.74
C GLY A 341 8.03 -18.61 3.76
N VAL A 342 7.52 -19.82 3.45
CA VAL A 342 6.10 -20.19 3.53
C VAL A 342 5.61 -20.37 4.96
N ASP A 343 6.51 -20.56 5.93
CA ASP A 343 6.13 -20.77 7.32
C ASP A 343 5.65 -19.43 7.93
N PRO A 344 4.44 -19.35 8.53
CA PRO A 344 3.85 -18.09 8.99
C PRO A 344 4.64 -17.30 10.04
N GLY A 345 5.61 -17.95 10.69
CA GLY A 345 6.48 -17.32 11.70
C GLY A 345 7.92 -17.13 11.26
N ALA A 346 8.26 -17.34 9.99
CA ALA A 346 9.61 -17.12 9.50
C ALA A 346 9.94 -15.62 9.48
N ASP A 347 11.05 -15.22 10.11
CA ASP A 347 11.63 -13.89 9.97
C ASP A 347 12.71 -13.86 8.88
N LEU A 348 13.35 -15.01 8.63
CA LEU A 348 14.47 -15.15 7.71
C LEU A 348 14.33 -16.42 6.86
N GLY A 349 14.21 -16.24 5.54
CA GLY A 349 14.19 -17.32 4.55
C GLY A 349 15.60 -17.77 4.09
N PRO A 350 15.69 -18.77 3.20
CA PRO A 350 16.95 -19.17 2.58
C PRO A 350 17.48 -18.12 1.58
N VAL A 351 18.75 -18.23 1.22
CA VAL A 351 19.32 -17.50 0.09
C VAL A 351 19.05 -18.23 -1.22
N ILE A 352 19.11 -17.52 -2.36
CA ILE A 352 18.53 -18.00 -3.62
C ILE A 352 19.16 -19.30 -4.16
N SER A 353 20.44 -19.55 -3.91
CA SER A 353 21.13 -20.72 -4.48
C SER A 353 22.30 -21.20 -3.62
N ARG A 354 22.78 -22.43 -3.88
CA ARG A 354 23.94 -23.01 -3.19
C ARG A 354 25.19 -22.18 -3.40
N GLU A 355 25.39 -21.67 -4.61
CA GLU A 355 26.52 -20.79 -4.94
C GLU A 355 26.45 -19.47 -4.16
N ALA A 356 25.24 -18.96 -3.91
CA ALA A 356 25.07 -17.77 -3.08
C ALA A 356 25.43 -18.08 -1.61
N LYS A 357 24.96 -19.20 -1.06
CA LYS A 357 25.31 -19.69 0.29
C LYS A 357 26.84 -19.84 0.44
N GLU A 358 27.49 -20.50 -0.50
CA GLU A 358 28.95 -20.69 -0.51
C GLU A 358 29.70 -19.37 -0.58
N ARG A 359 29.30 -18.46 -1.48
CA ARG A 359 29.90 -17.13 -1.59
C ARG A 359 29.78 -16.33 -0.30
N ILE A 360 28.61 -16.36 0.35
CA ILE A 360 28.37 -15.69 1.63
C ILE A 360 29.29 -16.27 2.70
N CYS A 361 29.34 -17.60 2.83
CA CYS A 361 30.21 -18.27 3.81
C CYS A 361 31.69 -17.94 3.60
N ARG A 362 32.14 -17.87 2.35
CA ARG A 362 33.51 -17.45 1.98
C ARG A 362 33.80 -16.02 2.40
N LEU A 363 32.88 -15.08 2.17
CA LEU A 363 33.06 -13.67 2.57
C LEU A 363 33.00 -13.47 4.09
N ILE A 364 32.22 -14.29 4.81
CA ILE A 364 32.27 -14.32 6.28
C ILE A 364 33.66 -14.78 6.74
N GLN A 365 34.15 -15.88 6.14
CA GLN A 365 35.45 -16.44 6.47
C GLN A 365 36.61 -15.46 6.18
N SER A 366 36.57 -14.71 5.08
CA SER A 366 37.61 -13.71 4.76
C SER A 366 37.66 -12.57 5.77
N GLY A 367 36.53 -12.20 6.38
CA GLY A 367 36.49 -11.27 7.51
C GLY A 367 37.24 -11.80 8.74
N VAL A 368 37.01 -13.06 9.10
CA VAL A 368 37.70 -13.72 10.23
C VAL A 368 39.21 -13.81 9.98
N GLU A 369 39.62 -14.22 8.78
CA GLU A 369 41.02 -14.33 8.39
C GLU A 369 41.75 -12.98 8.37
N SER A 370 41.01 -11.90 8.11
CA SER A 370 41.51 -10.52 8.15
C SER A 370 41.57 -9.93 9.56
N GLY A 371 41.18 -10.70 10.59
CA GLY A 371 41.24 -10.30 12.00
C GLY A 371 39.98 -9.60 12.54
N ALA A 372 38.87 -9.61 11.79
CA ALA A 372 37.58 -9.15 12.32
C ALA A 372 36.99 -10.17 13.31
N ARG A 373 36.17 -9.71 14.25
CA ARG A 373 35.54 -10.60 15.24
C ARG A 373 34.18 -11.07 14.76
N LEU A 374 34.02 -12.37 14.58
CA LEU A 374 32.73 -12.98 14.31
C LEU A 374 31.93 -13.12 15.62
N VAL A 375 31.02 -12.17 15.87
CA VAL A 375 30.29 -12.08 17.15
C VAL A 375 28.94 -12.81 17.11
N LEU A 376 28.43 -13.10 15.91
CA LEU A 376 27.31 -14.01 15.67
C LEU A 376 27.59 -14.78 14.37
N ASP A 377 27.62 -16.11 14.43
CA ASP A 377 27.93 -16.97 13.29
C ASP A 377 26.69 -17.75 12.81
N GLY A 378 26.19 -17.42 11.63
CA GLY A 378 25.04 -18.07 11.01
C GLY A 378 25.38 -19.17 9.99
N ARG A 379 26.66 -19.50 9.75
CA ARG A 379 27.06 -20.35 8.60
C ARG A 379 26.55 -21.79 8.66
N ASN A 380 26.47 -22.35 9.86
CA ASN A 380 26.19 -23.78 10.08
C ASN A 380 24.77 -24.03 10.62
N ILE A 381 23.83 -23.13 10.34
CA ILE A 381 22.45 -23.32 10.77
C ILE A 381 21.81 -24.51 10.07
N VAL A 382 21.07 -25.32 10.82
CA VAL A 382 20.26 -26.44 10.31
C VAL A 382 18.81 -26.13 10.66
N VAL A 383 17.95 -26.10 9.64
CA VAL A 383 16.51 -25.85 9.80
C VAL A 383 15.79 -27.21 9.72
N PRO A 384 15.13 -27.68 10.79
CA PRO A 384 14.44 -28.97 10.78
C PRO A 384 13.40 -29.05 9.67
N GLY A 385 13.42 -30.14 8.91
CA GLY A 385 12.51 -30.37 7.76
C GLY A 385 12.94 -29.70 6.45
N TYR A 386 14.03 -28.92 6.47
CA TYR A 386 14.60 -28.23 5.32
C TYR A 386 16.13 -28.30 5.32
N GLU A 387 16.68 -29.46 5.67
CA GLU A 387 18.12 -29.67 5.90
C GLU A 387 18.96 -29.39 4.65
N ASP A 388 18.41 -29.65 3.47
CA ASP A 388 19.05 -29.39 2.18
C ASP A 388 18.93 -27.93 1.71
N GLY A 389 18.20 -27.09 2.46
CA GLY A 389 17.93 -25.72 2.10
C GLY A 389 19.15 -24.80 2.12
N ASN A 390 19.08 -23.75 1.32
CA ASN A 390 20.12 -22.73 1.18
C ASN A 390 20.10 -21.73 2.35
N PHE A 391 20.04 -22.20 3.59
CA PHE A 391 19.98 -21.32 4.76
C PHE A 391 21.35 -20.79 5.17
N VAL A 392 21.38 -19.50 5.51
CA VAL A 392 22.45 -18.83 6.26
C VAL A 392 21.75 -18.05 7.37
N GLY A 393 22.14 -18.29 8.61
CA GLY A 393 21.58 -17.58 9.76
C GLY A 393 22.04 -16.13 9.83
N PRO A 394 21.40 -15.31 10.68
CA PRO A 394 21.86 -13.94 10.92
C PRO A 394 23.32 -13.97 11.39
N THR A 395 24.17 -13.20 10.75
CA THR A 395 25.61 -13.16 11.01
C THR A 395 26.04 -11.72 11.28
N ILE A 396 26.84 -11.50 12.31
CA ILE A 396 27.38 -10.17 12.66
C ILE A 396 28.90 -10.27 12.81
N ILE A 397 29.60 -9.41 12.09
CA ILE A 397 31.07 -9.30 12.12
C ILE A 397 31.43 -7.93 12.67
N ALA A 398 32.09 -7.88 13.83
CA ALA A 398 32.53 -6.66 14.50
C ALA A 398 34.00 -6.33 14.20
N ASP A 399 34.37 -5.08 14.46
CA ASP A 399 35.72 -4.54 14.29
C ASP A 399 36.23 -4.65 12.84
N VAL A 400 35.30 -4.50 11.90
CA VAL A 400 35.58 -4.54 10.46
C VAL A 400 36.30 -3.27 10.03
N LYS A 401 37.30 -3.43 9.17
CA LYS A 401 38.05 -2.32 8.55
C LYS A 401 37.73 -2.21 7.07
N ASN A 402 37.94 -1.01 6.55
CA ASN A 402 37.64 -0.62 5.18
C ASN A 402 38.48 -1.33 4.09
N ASN A 403 39.58 -2.00 4.46
CA ASN A 403 40.44 -2.76 3.55
C ASN A 403 40.19 -4.28 3.58
N MET A 404 39.15 -4.74 4.29
CA MET A 404 38.81 -6.16 4.37
C MET A 404 37.91 -6.55 3.19
N GLU A 405 38.15 -7.71 2.58
CA GLU A 405 37.35 -8.17 1.43
C GLU A 405 35.84 -8.24 1.77
N CYS A 406 35.49 -8.69 2.97
CA CYS A 406 34.12 -8.74 3.45
C CYS A 406 33.44 -7.34 3.45
N TYR A 407 34.20 -6.26 3.59
CA TYR A 407 33.72 -4.88 3.48
C TYR A 407 33.68 -4.38 2.03
N GLU A 408 34.74 -4.64 1.25
CA GLU A 408 34.87 -4.15 -0.12
C GLU A 408 33.86 -4.77 -1.10
N GLU A 409 33.48 -6.02 -0.86
CA GLU A 409 32.55 -6.77 -1.71
C GLU A 409 31.12 -6.75 -1.15
N GLU A 410 30.12 -6.69 -2.04
CA GLU A 410 28.70 -6.80 -1.67
C GLU A 410 28.41 -8.25 -1.26
N ILE A 411 28.15 -8.52 0.03
CA ILE A 411 27.93 -9.89 0.51
C ILE A 411 26.62 -10.48 -0.03
N PHE A 412 25.56 -9.66 -0.08
CA PHE A 412 24.23 -10.06 -0.56
C PHE A 412 23.66 -11.29 0.17
N GLY A 413 23.79 -11.26 1.50
CA GLY A 413 23.35 -12.30 2.42
C GLY A 413 23.04 -11.70 3.79
N PRO A 414 22.56 -12.49 4.75
CA PRO A 414 22.14 -12.01 6.07
C PRO A 414 23.35 -11.75 7.00
N VAL A 415 24.24 -10.87 6.55
CA VAL A 415 25.50 -10.52 7.23
C VAL A 415 25.58 -9.02 7.42
N LEU A 416 25.68 -8.59 8.68
CA LEU A 416 25.86 -7.19 9.05
C LEU A 416 27.27 -6.95 9.57
N LEU A 417 27.96 -5.97 8.97
CA LEU A 417 29.31 -5.57 9.38
C LEU A 417 29.21 -4.39 10.35
N CYS A 418 29.87 -4.48 11.50
CA CYS A 418 29.94 -3.39 12.47
C CYS A 418 31.31 -2.74 12.42
N MET A 419 31.30 -1.45 12.15
CA MET A 419 32.46 -0.55 12.15
C MET A 419 32.28 0.51 13.23
N GLN A 420 33.37 1.18 13.56
CA GLN A 420 33.38 2.27 14.54
C GLN A 420 33.94 3.54 13.90
N ALA A 421 33.44 4.68 14.33
CA ALA A 421 33.99 5.99 14.04
C ALA A 421 33.97 6.85 15.31
N ASP A 422 34.90 7.80 15.43
CA ASP A 422 34.98 8.69 16.58
C ASP A 422 34.16 9.97 16.37
N SER A 423 33.78 10.28 15.12
CA SER A 423 32.97 11.45 14.79
C SER A 423 32.06 11.21 13.58
N LEU A 424 31.07 12.08 13.41
CA LEU A 424 30.23 12.09 12.19
C LEU A 424 31.06 12.35 10.93
N ASP A 425 32.07 13.22 11.00
CA ASP A 425 32.98 13.50 9.88
C ASP A 425 33.74 12.25 9.41
N GLU A 426 34.26 11.48 10.37
CA GLU A 426 34.90 10.22 10.06
C GLU A 426 33.91 9.19 9.50
N ALA A 427 32.70 9.11 10.06
CA ALA A 427 31.67 8.22 9.56
C ALA A 427 31.29 8.55 8.10
N ILE A 428 31.07 9.83 7.77
CA ILE A 428 30.80 10.30 6.39
C ILE A 428 31.97 9.92 5.48
N LYS A 429 33.21 10.13 5.91
CA LYS A 429 34.40 9.75 5.15
C LYS A 429 34.45 8.24 4.86
N ILE A 430 34.13 7.39 5.84
CA ILE A 430 34.06 5.93 5.65
C ILE A 430 33.03 5.58 4.58
N VAL A 431 31.84 6.20 4.61
CA VAL A 431 30.79 5.95 3.62
C VAL A 431 31.20 6.42 2.23
N ASN A 432 31.68 7.66 2.07
CA ASN A 432 32.05 8.23 0.77
C ASN A 432 33.30 7.58 0.15
N GLN A 433 34.20 7.00 0.95
CA GLN A 433 35.33 6.23 0.42
C GLN A 433 34.92 4.89 -0.22
N ASN A 434 33.68 4.45 0.00
CA ASN A 434 33.19 3.22 -0.58
C ASN A 434 32.93 3.38 -2.09
N LYS A 435 33.31 2.38 -2.90
CA LYS A 435 33.08 2.39 -4.36
C LYS A 435 31.59 2.39 -4.74
N TYR A 436 30.70 1.99 -3.83
CA TYR A 436 29.26 1.96 -4.03
C TYR A 436 28.61 3.22 -3.44
N GLY A 437 27.63 3.77 -4.15
CA GLY A 437 26.88 4.97 -3.74
C GLY A 437 25.36 4.82 -3.86
N ASN A 438 24.81 3.63 -3.57
CA ASN A 438 23.37 3.41 -3.72
C ASN A 438 22.55 4.09 -2.61
N GLY A 439 22.71 3.64 -1.36
CA GLY A 439 21.99 4.18 -0.22
C GLY A 439 22.85 4.36 1.03
N ALA A 440 22.53 5.34 1.85
CA ALA A 440 23.14 5.55 3.15
C ALA A 440 22.13 6.13 4.15
N SER A 441 22.22 5.76 5.41
CA SER A 441 21.30 6.20 6.46
C SER A 441 22.04 6.84 7.65
N ILE A 442 21.42 7.80 8.33
CA ILE A 442 21.90 8.32 9.62
C ILE A 442 20.80 8.25 10.67
N PHE A 443 21.05 7.56 11.78
CA PHE A 443 20.16 7.51 12.95
C PHE A 443 20.63 8.57 13.95
N THR A 444 19.82 9.61 14.16
CA THR A 444 20.12 10.75 15.05
C THR A 444 18.86 11.55 15.35
N THR A 445 18.77 12.15 16.54
CA THR A 445 17.73 13.14 16.87
C THR A 445 18.14 14.57 16.52
N SER A 446 19.42 14.79 16.19
CA SER A 446 19.99 16.09 15.86
C SER A 446 19.70 16.49 14.42
N GLY A 447 18.90 17.56 14.25
CA GLY A 447 18.66 18.15 12.93
C GLY A 447 19.93 18.70 12.26
N VAL A 448 20.94 19.10 13.05
CA VAL A 448 22.23 19.57 12.53
C VAL A 448 23.03 18.40 11.96
N ALA A 449 23.11 17.28 12.68
CA ALA A 449 23.79 16.08 12.22
C ALA A 449 23.12 15.50 10.97
N ALA A 450 21.79 15.41 11.00
CA ALA A 450 20.96 14.96 9.89
C ALA A 450 21.19 15.80 8.61
N ARG A 451 21.16 17.13 8.73
CA ARG A 451 21.40 18.05 7.59
C ARG A 451 22.84 17.97 7.08
N LYS A 452 23.82 17.90 7.98
CA LYS A 452 25.23 17.75 7.62
C LYS A 452 25.43 16.48 6.80
N PHE A 453 24.96 15.34 7.31
CA PHE A 453 25.01 14.06 6.62
C PHE A 453 24.33 14.11 5.26
N GLN A 454 23.10 14.65 5.17
CA GLN A 454 22.38 14.76 3.91
C GLN A 454 23.14 15.56 2.84
N ASN A 455 23.85 16.62 3.24
CA ASN A 455 24.57 17.49 2.33
C ASN A 455 25.94 16.92 1.90
N GLU A 456 26.57 16.13 2.74
CA GLU A 456 27.96 15.69 2.56
C GLU A 456 28.07 14.23 2.09
N ILE A 457 27.01 13.43 2.19
CA ILE A 457 27.01 12.04 1.73
C ILE A 457 26.93 11.97 0.19
N GLU A 458 27.71 11.08 -0.41
CA GLU A 458 27.76 10.89 -1.88
C GLU A 458 26.84 9.76 -2.38
N ALA A 459 26.13 9.08 -1.48
CA ALA A 459 25.14 8.08 -1.84
C ALA A 459 23.89 8.74 -2.47
N GLY A 460 23.40 8.16 -3.58
CA GLY A 460 22.26 8.70 -4.33
C GLY A 460 20.93 8.70 -3.57
N GLN A 461 20.78 7.81 -2.58
CA GLN A 461 19.61 7.77 -1.69
C GLN A 461 20.07 7.96 -0.23
N SER A 462 19.83 9.13 0.34
CA SER A 462 20.07 9.39 1.76
C SER A 462 18.79 9.21 2.57
N HIS A 463 18.88 8.48 3.67
CA HIS A 463 17.75 8.22 4.55
C HIS A 463 18.02 8.73 5.97
N ILE A 464 17.05 9.43 6.53
CA ILE A 464 17.09 9.97 7.89
C ILE A 464 15.89 9.36 8.61
N PRO A 465 16.03 8.18 9.24
CA PRO A 465 14.96 7.55 9.99
C PRO A 465 14.43 8.53 11.04
N HIS A 466 13.11 8.71 11.08
CA HIS A 466 12.49 9.63 12.02
C HIS A 466 12.75 9.22 13.48
N THR A 467 13.58 9.96 14.22
CA THR A 467 13.46 10.08 15.67
C THR A 467 12.88 11.45 16.03
N CYS A 468 11.54 11.53 16.01
CA CYS A 468 10.68 12.44 16.78
C CYS A 468 9.32 12.72 16.09
N THR A 469 8.48 11.70 15.97
CA THR A 469 7.09 11.73 16.48
C THR A 469 6.67 10.27 16.57
N CYS A 470 6.26 9.81 17.76
CA CYS A 470 5.77 8.45 17.96
C CYS A 470 4.86 8.04 16.79
N SER A 471 5.02 6.87 16.21
CA SER A 471 3.99 6.14 15.45
C SER A 471 4.46 4.70 15.29
N ASP A 472 4.31 3.94 16.37
CA ASP A 472 4.25 2.48 16.28
C ASP A 472 2.97 2.08 15.55
N THR A 473 3.16 1.55 14.34
CA THR A 473 2.27 0.69 13.56
C THR A 473 3.25 -0.09 12.67
N ASP A 474 3.53 -1.38 12.79
CA ASP A 474 2.66 -2.51 13.12
C ASP A 474 3.44 -3.73 13.67
N ASN A 475 2.66 -4.60 14.33
CA ASN A 475 2.88 -5.99 14.76
C ASN A 475 3.52 -6.26 16.14
N ARG A 476 2.63 -6.38 17.14
CA ARG A 476 2.51 -7.61 17.95
C ARG A 476 1.05 -7.84 18.36
N CYS A 477 0.54 -9.02 18.02
CA CYS A 477 -0.79 -9.50 18.38
C CYS A 477 -0.80 -9.99 19.85
N SER A 478 -1.98 -9.91 20.48
CA SER A 478 -2.37 -10.59 21.72
C SER A 478 -1.59 -10.22 23.00
N LYS A 479 -2.09 -9.19 23.70
CA LYS A 479 -2.39 -9.21 25.15
C LYS A 479 -3.18 -7.94 25.51
N ASN A 480 -4.39 -8.13 26.05
CA ASN A 480 -5.24 -7.07 26.61
C ASN A 480 -4.45 -6.14 27.55
N PRO A 481 -4.37 -4.83 27.29
CA PRO A 481 -3.97 -3.86 28.30
C PRO A 481 -5.22 -3.12 28.80
N LYS A 482 -5.74 -3.54 29.96
CA LYS A 482 -6.51 -2.65 30.83
C LYS A 482 -5.53 -1.66 31.47
N ALA A 483 -5.55 -0.39 31.05
CA ALA A 483 -5.32 0.81 31.87
C ALA A 483 -5.30 2.08 30.99
N SER A 484 -6.16 3.05 31.28
CA SER A 484 -6.18 4.36 30.65
C SER A 484 -4.97 5.19 31.08
N ALA A 485 -4.01 5.42 30.19
CA ALA A 485 -2.95 6.39 30.42
C ALA A 485 -3.50 7.80 30.14
N HIS A 486 -3.88 8.52 31.19
CA HIS A 486 -4.17 9.96 31.08
C HIS A 486 -2.89 10.70 30.68
N LEU A 487 -2.94 11.45 29.58
CA LEU A 487 -1.84 12.34 29.20
C LEU A 487 -1.81 13.51 30.20
N PRO A 488 -0.67 13.82 30.86
CA PRO A 488 -0.62 14.96 31.76
C PRO A 488 -0.86 16.26 30.98
N LEU A 489 -1.91 16.99 31.35
CA LEU A 489 -2.24 18.30 30.79
C LEU A 489 -1.09 19.30 31.05
N PRO A 490 -0.84 20.26 30.13
CA PRO A 490 0.28 21.18 30.22
C PRO A 490 0.18 22.11 31.45
N SER A 491 1.32 22.41 32.07
CA SER A 491 1.43 23.33 33.21
C SER A 491 1.27 24.81 32.82
N THR A 492 1.24 25.14 31.53
CA THR A 492 1.22 26.52 31.00
C THR A 492 -0.07 26.84 30.25
N ASP A 493 -0.60 28.05 30.44
CA ASP A 493 -1.85 28.52 29.81
C ASP A 493 -1.69 28.94 28.34
N SER A 494 -0.47 28.94 27.80
CA SER A 494 -0.20 29.28 26.40
C SER A 494 0.84 28.38 25.73
N ILE A 495 0.68 28.17 24.42
CA ILE A 495 1.61 27.39 23.58
C ILE A 495 1.87 28.16 22.27
N THR A 496 3.10 28.60 22.08
CA THR A 496 3.52 29.33 20.88
C THR A 496 4.29 28.48 19.88
N SER A 497 4.87 27.36 20.33
CA SER A 497 5.73 26.48 19.53
C SER A 497 4.97 25.29 18.94
N PRO A 498 4.97 25.09 17.59
CA PRO A 498 4.40 23.91 16.95
C PRO A 498 5.09 22.60 17.34
N SER A 499 6.29 22.67 17.91
CA SER A 499 7.07 21.51 18.38
C SER A 499 6.68 21.03 19.77
N ASN A 500 5.72 21.70 20.44
CA ASN A 500 5.24 21.34 21.76
C ASN A 500 4.70 19.88 21.77
N PRO A 501 5.02 19.06 22.80
CA PRO A 501 4.60 17.66 22.86
C PRO A 501 3.07 17.45 22.78
N LEU A 502 2.28 18.34 23.39
CA LEU A 502 0.82 18.28 23.31
C LEU A 502 0.32 18.59 21.90
N VAL A 503 0.95 19.56 21.21
CA VAL A 503 0.63 19.86 19.80
C VAL A 503 0.94 18.66 18.92
N LYS A 504 2.08 17.99 19.14
CA LYS A 504 2.43 16.75 18.44
C LYS A 504 1.43 15.62 18.72
N HIS A 505 0.99 15.46 19.97
CA HIS A 505 -0.03 14.50 20.37
C HIS A 505 -1.35 14.75 19.64
N CYS A 506 -1.86 15.98 19.66
CA CYS A 506 -3.09 16.38 18.96
C CYS A 506 -2.98 16.18 17.43
N VAL A 507 -1.84 16.54 16.82
CA VAL A 507 -1.60 16.31 15.38
C VAL A 507 -1.62 14.81 15.07
N LYS A 508 -1.02 13.98 15.92
CA LYS A 508 -1.02 12.53 15.74
C LYS A 508 -2.42 11.94 15.90
N LEU A 509 -3.20 12.41 16.87
CA LEU A 509 -4.62 12.08 17.01
C LEU A 509 -5.43 12.50 15.78
N ARG A 510 -5.06 13.55 15.06
CA ARG A 510 -5.74 13.93 13.81
C ARG A 510 -5.38 12.98 12.65
N LEU A 511 -4.13 12.56 12.57
CA LEU A 511 -3.60 11.83 11.41
C LEU A 511 -3.70 10.31 11.49
N SER A 512 -3.81 9.71 12.69
CA SER A 512 -3.72 8.26 12.88
C SER A 512 -4.95 7.70 13.60
N SER A 513 -5.67 6.78 12.94
CA SER A 513 -6.82 6.05 13.51
C SER A 513 -6.41 5.09 14.61
N SER A 514 -5.30 4.35 14.42
CA SER A 514 -4.74 3.45 15.45
C SER A 514 -4.35 4.23 16.70
N TYR A 515 -3.79 5.43 16.54
CA TYR A 515 -3.44 6.29 17.66
C TYR A 515 -4.66 6.80 18.42
N ARG A 516 -5.71 7.27 17.72
CA ARG A 516 -7.00 7.63 18.35
C ARG A 516 -7.61 6.48 19.15
N ARG A 517 -7.62 5.27 18.57
CA ARG A 517 -8.16 4.07 19.21
C ARG A 517 -7.38 3.69 20.46
N SER A 518 -6.05 3.69 20.40
CA SER A 518 -5.20 3.35 21.55
C SER A 518 -5.31 4.34 22.71
N HIS A 519 -5.64 5.61 22.44
CA HIS A 519 -5.78 6.66 23.47
C HIS A 519 -7.25 6.94 23.82
N ALA A 520 -8.20 6.34 23.11
CA ALA A 520 -9.63 6.62 23.21
C ALA A 520 -9.95 8.13 23.15
N SER A 521 -9.21 8.89 22.33
CA SER A 521 -9.36 10.34 22.20
C SER A 521 -9.35 10.77 20.73
N ALA A 522 -9.95 11.92 20.45
CA ALA A 522 -10.02 12.54 19.13
C ALA A 522 -9.76 14.05 19.23
N LEU A 523 -9.32 14.66 18.12
CA LEU A 523 -9.18 16.10 18.01
C LEU A 523 -10.34 16.65 17.17
N LEU A 524 -11.15 17.53 17.76
CA LEU A 524 -12.15 18.31 17.05
C LEU A 524 -11.55 19.62 16.59
N VAL A 525 -11.77 19.95 15.31
CA VAL A 525 -11.33 21.21 14.72
C VAL A 525 -12.58 21.99 14.30
N GLY A 526 -12.64 23.26 14.70
CA GLY A 526 -13.73 24.17 14.40
C GLY A 526 -14.76 24.32 15.51
N LEU A 527 -15.32 25.52 15.63
CA LEU A 527 -16.29 25.85 16.68
C LEU A 527 -17.60 25.08 16.55
N THR A 528 -18.03 24.77 15.32
CA THR A 528 -19.31 24.07 15.08
C THR A 528 -19.29 22.63 15.60
N PRO A 529 -18.33 21.76 15.21
CA PRO A 529 -18.24 20.41 15.79
C PRO A 529 -18.04 20.41 17.30
N ILE A 530 -17.27 21.38 17.83
CA ILE A 530 -17.04 21.52 19.28
C ILE A 530 -18.36 21.83 20.00
N ARG A 531 -19.11 22.84 19.55
CA ARG A 531 -20.41 23.22 20.16
C ARG A 531 -21.45 22.11 20.07
N GLU A 532 -21.48 21.37 18.96
CA GLU A 532 -22.39 20.25 18.77
C GLU A 532 -22.05 19.08 19.70
N PHE A 533 -20.75 18.81 19.91
CA PHE A 533 -20.29 17.86 20.90
C PHE A 533 -20.70 18.27 22.32
N THR A 534 -20.58 19.55 22.68
CA THR A 534 -21.02 20.05 23.99
C THR A 534 -22.54 19.92 24.18
N ARG A 535 -23.35 20.25 23.16
CA ARG A 535 -24.82 20.13 23.21
C ARG A 535 -25.31 18.69 23.38
N PHE A 536 -24.62 17.72 22.79
CA PHE A 536 -24.97 16.30 22.96
C PHE A 536 -24.89 15.85 24.43
N ARG A 537 -23.90 16.34 25.17
CA ARG A 537 -23.72 16.03 26.60
C ARG A 537 -24.91 16.50 27.42
N ASP A 538 -25.38 17.72 27.20
CA ASP A 538 -26.49 18.29 27.98
C ASP A 538 -27.79 17.47 27.82
N ALA A 539 -27.94 16.76 26.69
CA ALA A 539 -29.05 15.85 26.44
C ALA A 539 -28.84 14.42 27.02
N ALA A 540 -27.60 14.04 27.33
CA ALA A 540 -27.21 12.71 27.80
C ALA A 540 -26.93 12.63 29.31
N ALA A 541 -27.27 13.68 30.06
CA ALA A 541 -26.99 13.80 31.49
C ALA A 541 -27.83 12.81 32.34
N GLU A 542 -27.32 11.59 32.48
CA GLU A 542 -27.52 10.73 33.65
C GLU A 542 -26.12 10.49 34.27
N GLU A 543 -25.92 11.08 35.45
CA GLU A 543 -24.92 10.83 36.51
C GLU A 543 -23.41 10.73 36.17
N GLU A 544 -22.63 11.57 36.88
CA GLU A 544 -21.16 11.57 37.07
C GLU A 544 -20.29 11.46 35.80
N CYS A 545 -19.93 12.58 35.18
CA CYS A 545 -18.97 12.61 34.07
C CYS A 545 -17.76 13.51 34.34
N GLU A 546 -16.57 12.92 34.24
CA GLU A 546 -15.30 13.60 33.97
C GLU A 546 -15.46 14.58 32.80
N PRO A 547 -14.70 15.70 32.75
CA PRO A 547 -14.81 16.63 31.64
C PRO A 547 -14.39 15.95 30.32
N LEU A 548 -15.32 15.90 29.37
CA LEU A 548 -15.13 15.23 28.06
C LEU A 548 -14.25 16.03 27.09
N ILE A 549 -14.16 17.36 27.27
CA ILE A 549 -13.17 18.21 26.62
C ILE A 549 -11.99 18.36 27.58
N GLU A 550 -10.95 17.56 27.34
CA GLU A 550 -9.74 17.54 28.16
C GLU A 550 -8.95 18.83 28.00
N CYS A 551 -8.94 19.42 26.80
CA CYS A 551 -8.21 20.65 26.51
C CYS A 551 -8.83 21.39 25.32
N LEU A 552 -9.09 22.68 25.48
CA LEU A 552 -9.55 23.57 24.42
C LEU A 552 -8.41 24.51 24.00
N PHE A 553 -8.06 24.49 22.72
CA PHE A 553 -7.07 25.38 22.11
C PHE A 553 -7.78 26.54 21.42
N VAL A 554 -7.43 27.77 21.81
CA VAL A 554 -8.03 29.00 21.31
C VAL A 554 -6.93 29.94 20.83
N LEU A 555 -7.13 30.67 19.72
CA LEU A 555 -6.16 31.69 19.31
C LEU A 555 -5.98 32.78 20.38
N ASP A 556 -4.75 33.25 20.53
CA ASP A 556 -4.46 34.42 21.38
C ASP A 556 -5.39 35.60 21.03
N GLY A 557 -6.09 36.15 22.04
CA GLY A 557 -7.05 37.25 21.86
C GLY A 557 -8.50 36.85 21.51
N SER A 558 -8.82 35.57 21.36
CA SER A 558 -10.21 35.10 21.14
C SER A 558 -10.91 34.69 22.44
N GLU A 559 -12.25 34.77 22.46
CA GLU A 559 -13.11 34.30 23.56
C GLU A 559 -13.12 32.75 23.63
N ALA A 560 -13.13 32.22 24.85
CA ALA A 560 -13.16 30.78 25.12
C ALA A 560 -14.60 30.29 25.36
N LEU A 561 -14.84 29.00 25.17
CA LEU A 561 -16.07 28.33 25.60
C LEU A 561 -15.92 27.91 27.06
N ASP A 562 -16.94 28.14 27.90
CA ASP A 562 -16.89 27.93 29.36
C ASP A 562 -16.90 26.45 29.79
N ASP A 563 -17.04 25.50 28.86
CA ASP A 563 -17.27 24.07 29.13
C ASP A 563 -16.01 23.16 29.11
N ALA A 564 -14.79 23.72 29.03
CA ALA A 564 -13.55 22.94 28.92
C ALA A 564 -12.82 22.75 30.26
N ALA A 565 -12.21 21.58 30.49
CA ALA A 565 -11.37 21.35 31.69
C ALA A 565 -10.17 22.30 31.76
N ARG A 566 -9.64 22.66 30.59
CA ARG A 566 -8.47 23.51 30.44
C ARG A 566 -8.57 24.29 29.14
N VAL A 567 -8.32 25.59 29.19
CA VAL A 567 -8.20 26.45 28.01
C VAL A 567 -6.73 26.81 27.83
N VAL A 568 -6.20 26.55 26.63
CA VAL A 568 -4.81 26.85 26.26
C VAL A 568 -4.84 27.82 25.09
N ARG A 569 -4.21 28.98 25.26
CA ARG A 569 -4.08 29.95 24.18
C ARG A 569 -2.93 29.57 23.25
N VAL A 570 -3.13 29.67 21.95
CA VAL A 570 -2.13 29.23 20.96
C VAL A 570 -1.83 30.28 19.91
N SER A 571 -0.57 30.26 19.44
CA SER A 571 -0.15 31.12 18.33
C SER A 571 -0.86 30.70 17.02
N PRO A 572 -0.99 31.62 16.03
CA PRO A 572 -1.53 31.28 14.71
C PRO A 572 -0.80 30.11 14.04
N THR A 573 0.52 29.99 14.24
CA THR A 573 1.34 28.90 13.70
C THR A 573 0.98 27.55 14.34
N VAL A 574 0.76 27.53 15.65
CA VAL A 574 0.31 26.31 16.36
C VAL A 574 -1.10 25.94 15.94
N MET A 575 -2.01 26.91 15.87
CA MET A 575 -3.39 26.66 15.43
C MET A 575 -3.43 26.13 14.00
N LYS A 576 -2.65 26.70 13.08
CA LYS A 576 -2.51 26.20 11.70
C LYS A 576 -2.03 24.74 11.68
N LYS A 577 -1.12 24.38 12.58
CA LYS A 577 -0.63 23.01 12.72
C LYS A 577 -1.71 22.07 13.25
N LEU A 578 -2.45 22.48 14.28
CA LEU A 578 -3.56 21.72 14.91
C LEU A 578 -4.78 21.56 14.00
N SER A 579 -5.13 22.58 13.21
CA SER A 579 -6.26 22.53 12.28
C SER A 579 -5.91 21.85 10.95
N GLY A 580 -4.67 21.98 10.49
CA GLY A 580 -4.25 21.43 9.20
C GLY A 580 -4.81 22.22 8.01
N LEU A 581 -5.43 23.38 8.27
CA LEU A 581 -5.95 24.29 7.26
C LEU A 581 -4.84 25.21 6.74
N GLN A 582 -4.95 25.61 5.47
CA GLN A 582 -3.96 26.50 4.84
C GLN A 582 -4.22 27.98 5.15
N THR A 583 -5.50 28.35 5.29
CA THR A 583 -5.97 29.71 5.61
C THR A 583 -6.72 29.70 6.95
N MET A 584 -6.66 30.84 7.66
CA MET A 584 -7.36 31.05 8.94
C MET A 584 -8.65 31.86 8.78
N GLU A 585 -9.02 32.23 7.54
CA GLU A 585 -10.17 33.09 7.22
C GLU A 585 -11.52 32.36 7.22
N SER A 586 -11.51 31.02 7.19
CA SER A 586 -12.70 30.20 7.43
C SER A 586 -12.92 30.04 8.94
N VAL A 587 -14.17 30.19 9.39
CA VAL A 587 -14.70 30.32 10.78
C VAL A 587 -14.36 29.16 11.77
N GLU A 588 -13.11 28.69 11.85
CA GLU A 588 -12.71 27.51 12.63
C GLU A 588 -11.45 27.75 13.50
N ALA A 589 -11.40 28.88 14.21
CA ALA A 589 -10.26 29.27 15.07
C ALA A 589 -10.22 28.56 16.46
N ALA A 590 -10.65 27.31 16.56
CA ALA A 590 -10.59 26.53 17.80
C ALA A 590 -10.37 25.04 17.52
N ALA A 591 -9.65 24.38 18.42
CA ALA A 591 -9.52 22.92 18.42
C ALA A 591 -9.76 22.37 19.84
N ALA A 592 -10.39 21.21 19.97
CA ALA A 592 -10.66 20.58 21.26
C ALA A 592 -10.16 19.14 21.26
N LEU A 593 -9.39 18.78 22.28
CA LEU A 593 -9.06 17.40 22.61
C LEU A 593 -10.24 16.80 23.37
N VAL A 594 -10.84 15.74 22.83
CA VAL A 594 -12.02 15.10 23.40
C VAL A 594 -11.85 13.60 23.54
N ARG A 595 -12.54 12.99 24.50
CA ARG A 595 -12.61 11.53 24.64
C ARG A 595 -13.61 10.94 23.65
N ILE A 596 -13.27 9.79 23.07
CA ILE A 596 -14.20 9.00 22.26
C ILE A 596 -15.26 8.38 23.18
N PRO A 597 -16.56 8.51 22.88
CA PRO A 597 -17.64 7.94 23.67
C PRO A 597 -17.52 6.42 23.80
N LYS A 598 -17.91 5.89 24.96
CA LYS A 598 -18.00 4.44 25.23
C LYS A 598 -19.02 3.73 24.33
N SER A 599 -19.91 4.48 23.67
CA SER A 599 -20.86 3.97 22.67
C SER A 599 -20.21 3.55 21.35
N PHE A 600 -18.93 3.89 21.12
CA PHE A 600 -18.13 3.30 20.05
C PHE A 600 -17.49 2.00 20.51
N ARG A 601 -17.75 0.89 19.80
CA ARG A 601 -17.21 -0.43 20.14
C ARG A 601 -16.59 -1.09 18.90
N ASN A 602 -15.39 -1.62 19.04
CA ASN A 602 -14.75 -2.48 18.04
C ASN A 602 -14.80 -3.91 18.55
N VAL A 603 -15.52 -4.77 17.84
CA VAL A 603 -15.92 -6.10 18.32
C VAL A 603 -14.85 -7.14 17.92
N GLY A 604 -14.49 -8.02 18.86
CA GLY A 604 -13.60 -9.16 18.62
C GLY A 604 -14.35 -10.51 18.66
N GLU A 605 -13.65 -11.62 18.43
CA GLU A 605 -14.22 -12.98 18.22
C GLU A 605 -15.14 -13.54 19.33
N THR A 606 -15.27 -12.90 20.51
CA THR A 606 -15.96 -13.46 21.70
C THR A 606 -17.01 -12.54 22.34
N ASP A 607 -17.47 -11.49 21.67
CA ASP A 607 -18.40 -10.51 22.26
C ASP A 607 -19.88 -10.89 22.18
N ASN A 608 -20.64 -10.65 23.25
CA ASN A 608 -22.09 -10.86 23.29
C ASN A 608 -22.86 -9.73 22.58
N CYS A 609 -23.59 -10.07 21.51
CA CYS A 609 -24.34 -9.12 20.69
C CYS A 609 -25.38 -8.27 21.45
N GLY A 610 -25.86 -8.74 22.60
CA GLY A 610 -26.88 -8.05 23.40
C GLY A 610 -26.44 -6.71 23.98
N GLU A 611 -25.14 -6.43 24.03
CA GLU A 611 -24.59 -5.18 24.56
C GLU A 611 -24.28 -4.13 23.50
N TRP A 612 -24.37 -4.49 22.21
CA TRP A 612 -23.96 -3.62 21.10
C TRP A 612 -24.98 -2.51 20.85
N PHE A 613 -26.27 -2.83 20.93
CA PHE A 613 -27.38 -1.89 20.76
C PHE A 613 -28.49 -2.23 21.78
N SER A 614 -29.06 -1.23 22.47
CA SER A 614 -30.03 -1.45 23.56
C SER A 614 -31.46 -1.64 23.08
N THR A 615 -31.79 -1.04 21.94
CA THR A 615 -33.05 -1.19 21.20
C THR A 615 -32.65 -1.24 19.73
N SER A 616 -33.06 -2.26 18.98
CA SER A 616 -32.55 -2.48 17.62
C SER A 616 -33.69 -2.63 16.63
N HIS A 617 -34.32 -1.52 16.29
CA HIS A 617 -35.34 -1.49 15.25
C HIS A 617 -34.76 -1.04 13.91
N ARG A 618 -33.80 -0.12 13.90
CA ARG A 618 -33.20 0.42 12.66
C ARG A 618 -31.69 0.61 12.82
N ILE A 619 -30.90 -0.17 12.08
CA ILE A 619 -29.42 -0.07 12.09
C ILE A 619 -28.91 0.20 10.68
N LEU A 620 -28.10 1.25 10.53
CA LEU A 620 -27.42 1.56 9.29
C LEU A 620 -26.12 0.75 9.22
N VAL A 621 -25.94 -0.05 8.18
CA VAL A 621 -24.73 -0.81 7.92
C VAL A 621 -23.97 -0.14 6.78
N LEU A 622 -22.70 0.18 7.02
CA LEU A 622 -21.83 0.77 6.02
C LEU A 622 -20.81 -0.26 5.57
N ASP A 623 -20.79 -0.52 4.27
CA ASP A 623 -20.01 -1.56 3.62
C ASP A 623 -18.94 -0.93 2.72
N GLY A 624 -17.68 -0.98 3.19
CA GLY A 624 -16.52 -0.55 2.42
C GLY A 624 -16.45 0.96 2.07
N ILE A 625 -17.12 1.84 2.82
CA ILE A 625 -17.08 3.29 2.58
C ILE A 625 -15.67 3.83 2.82
N GLN A 626 -14.98 4.24 1.76
CA GLN A 626 -13.60 4.76 1.83
C GLN A 626 -13.54 6.28 2.01
N ASP A 627 -14.44 7.04 1.39
CA ASP A 627 -14.43 8.51 1.52
C ASP A 627 -14.97 8.96 2.89
N PRO A 628 -14.15 9.64 3.73
CA PRO A 628 -14.59 10.06 5.05
C PRO A 628 -15.70 11.12 5.02
N GLY A 629 -15.77 11.94 3.97
CA GLY A 629 -16.83 12.95 3.82
C GLY A 629 -18.20 12.30 3.58
N ASN A 630 -18.22 11.24 2.78
CA ASN A 630 -19.41 10.44 2.52
C ASN A 630 -19.85 9.68 3.77
N LEU A 631 -18.90 9.03 4.46
CA LEU A 631 -19.14 8.40 5.76
C LEU A 631 -19.78 9.39 6.73
N GLY A 632 -19.17 10.57 6.93
CA GLY A 632 -19.69 11.57 7.85
C GLY A 632 -21.10 12.05 7.47
N THR A 633 -21.38 12.25 6.19
CA THR A 633 -22.71 12.65 5.73
C THR A 633 -23.77 11.58 6.01
N LEU A 634 -23.46 10.30 5.78
CA LEU A 634 -24.36 9.19 6.08
C LEU A 634 -24.63 9.04 7.59
N LEU A 635 -23.59 9.16 8.42
CA LEU A 635 -23.73 9.18 9.88
C LEU A 635 -24.66 10.33 10.32
N ARG A 636 -24.47 11.53 9.75
CA ARG A 636 -25.32 12.69 10.04
C ARG A 636 -26.77 12.44 9.65
N SER A 637 -27.02 11.83 8.49
CA SER A 637 -28.36 11.45 8.03
C SER A 637 -29.01 10.42 8.93
N ALA A 638 -28.28 9.37 9.31
CA ALA A 638 -28.79 8.34 10.22
C ALA A 638 -29.24 8.94 11.56
N MET A 639 -28.44 9.83 12.12
CA MET A 639 -28.79 10.56 13.34
C MET A 639 -30.01 11.46 13.14
N ALA A 640 -30.04 12.24 12.06
CA ALA A 640 -31.15 13.16 11.77
C ALA A 640 -32.49 12.41 11.60
N PHE A 641 -32.46 11.20 11.04
CA PHE A 641 -33.65 10.36 10.86
C PHE A 641 -33.94 9.41 12.05
N GLY A 642 -33.19 9.53 13.15
CA GLY A 642 -33.46 8.80 14.38
C GLY A 642 -33.22 7.30 14.30
N TRP A 643 -32.20 6.87 13.56
CA TRP A 643 -31.76 5.47 13.54
C TRP A 643 -31.06 5.08 14.86
N ASP A 644 -31.21 3.83 15.29
CA ASP A 644 -30.75 3.37 16.61
C ASP A 644 -29.22 3.23 16.71
N GLY A 645 -28.55 3.08 15.57
CA GLY A 645 -27.09 2.99 15.52
C GLY A 645 -26.54 2.62 14.14
N VAL A 646 -25.21 2.52 14.09
CA VAL A 646 -24.45 2.25 12.86
C VAL A 646 -23.52 1.06 13.07
N PHE A 647 -23.49 0.15 12.10
CA PHE A 647 -22.56 -0.96 12.03
C PHE A 647 -21.57 -0.73 10.88
N LEU A 648 -20.28 -0.76 11.17
CA LEU A 648 -19.21 -0.59 10.19
C LEU A 648 -18.62 -1.96 9.85
N LEU A 649 -18.76 -2.37 8.59
CA LEU A 649 -18.11 -3.57 8.07
C LEU A 649 -16.63 -3.32 7.75
N PRO A 650 -15.82 -4.39 7.56
CA PRO A 650 -14.40 -4.27 7.28
C PRO A 650 -14.14 -3.42 6.04
N GLY A 651 -13.07 -2.64 6.10
CA GLY A 651 -12.72 -1.69 5.05
C GLY A 651 -13.34 -0.31 5.20
N CYS A 652 -14.36 -0.09 6.03
CA CYS A 652 -14.86 1.28 6.28
C CYS A 652 -13.80 2.19 6.92
N CYS A 653 -13.74 3.45 6.48
CA CYS A 653 -12.83 4.43 7.03
C CYS A 653 -13.21 4.86 8.46
N ASP A 654 -12.27 5.47 9.19
CA ASP A 654 -12.46 5.83 10.60
C ASP A 654 -13.51 6.94 10.78
N PRO A 655 -14.62 6.71 11.54
CA PRO A 655 -15.67 7.71 11.75
C PRO A 655 -15.22 8.91 12.59
N PHE A 656 -14.07 8.83 13.25
CA PHE A 656 -13.43 9.92 14.02
C PHE A 656 -12.28 10.60 13.26
N ASN A 657 -12.14 10.33 11.96
CA ASN A 657 -11.27 11.11 11.10
C ASN A 657 -11.74 12.57 11.03
N ASP A 658 -10.82 13.52 10.98
CA ASP A 658 -11.14 14.96 10.91
C ASP A 658 -12.08 15.35 9.75
N LYS A 659 -11.90 14.78 8.55
CA LYS A 659 -12.82 14.99 7.42
C LYS A 659 -14.21 14.38 7.69
N ALA A 660 -14.25 13.19 8.29
CA ALA A 660 -15.50 12.55 8.69
C ALA A 660 -16.24 13.33 9.78
N LEU A 661 -15.53 13.82 10.80
CA LEU A 661 -16.10 14.60 11.90
C LEU A 661 -16.69 15.93 11.42
N ARG A 662 -15.98 16.63 10.53
CA ARG A 662 -16.48 17.88 9.92
C ARG A 662 -17.71 17.64 9.06
N ALA A 663 -17.72 16.56 8.28
CA ALA A 663 -18.90 16.17 7.51
C ALA A 663 -20.06 15.68 8.40
N ALA A 664 -19.76 14.92 9.46
CA ALA A 664 -20.73 14.36 10.38
C ALA A 664 -21.37 15.40 11.31
N ARG A 665 -20.70 16.54 11.54
CA ARG A 665 -21.19 17.60 12.44
C ARG A 665 -21.56 17.02 13.81
N GLY A 666 -20.60 16.32 14.40
CA GLY A 666 -20.73 15.69 15.72
C GLY A 666 -21.55 14.40 15.76
N ALA A 667 -22.21 13.96 14.68
CA ALA A 667 -23.07 12.78 14.69
C ALA A 667 -22.34 11.48 15.11
N SER A 668 -21.05 11.36 14.79
CA SER A 668 -20.22 10.22 15.22
C SER A 668 -20.14 10.04 16.73
N PHE A 669 -20.39 11.09 17.52
CA PHE A 669 -20.38 11.04 18.98
C PHE A 669 -21.74 10.74 19.60
N GLN A 670 -22.82 10.95 18.83
CA GLN A 670 -24.19 10.79 19.33
C GLN A 670 -24.78 9.43 19.01
N LEU A 671 -24.36 8.85 17.88
CA LEU A 671 -24.77 7.52 17.46
C LEU A 671 -23.97 6.44 18.19
N ARG A 672 -24.62 5.30 18.43
CA ARG A 672 -23.91 4.07 18.76
C ARG A 672 -23.28 3.52 17.50
N ILE A 673 -21.96 3.30 17.54
CA ILE A 673 -21.20 2.84 16.38
C ILE A 673 -20.47 1.56 16.77
N VAL A 674 -20.71 0.50 15.99
CA VAL A 674 -20.12 -0.81 16.21
C VAL A 674 -19.32 -1.19 14.97
N SER A 675 -18.04 -1.53 15.14
CA SER A 675 -17.19 -2.02 14.05
C SER A 675 -17.00 -3.52 14.22
N GLY A 676 -17.18 -4.29 13.14
CA GLY A 676 -17.04 -5.74 13.15
C GLY A 676 -17.11 -6.32 11.74
N ASP A 677 -17.22 -7.64 11.63
CA ASP A 677 -17.35 -8.34 10.35
C ASP A 677 -18.78 -8.86 10.10
N TRP A 678 -18.95 -9.57 8.98
CA TRP A 678 -20.22 -10.16 8.60
C TRP A 678 -20.72 -11.26 9.56
N ALA A 679 -19.83 -12.00 10.23
CA ALA A 679 -20.24 -13.01 11.21
C ALA A 679 -20.88 -12.34 12.44
N HIS A 680 -20.33 -11.19 12.86
CA HIS A 680 -20.93 -10.37 13.91
C HIS A 680 -22.27 -9.76 13.46
N LEU A 681 -22.33 -9.21 12.24
CA LEU A 681 -23.57 -8.67 11.69
C LEU A 681 -24.68 -9.73 11.55
N ASP A 682 -24.33 -10.94 11.16
CA ASP A 682 -25.25 -12.08 11.10
C ASP A 682 -25.77 -12.49 12.48
N SER A 683 -24.91 -12.42 13.50
CA SER A 683 -25.30 -12.67 14.88
C SER A 683 -26.30 -11.63 15.39
N LEU A 684 -26.08 -10.35 15.07
CA LEU A 684 -27.01 -9.25 15.34
C LEU A 684 -28.35 -9.46 14.61
N ARG A 685 -28.30 -9.79 13.31
CA ARG A 685 -29.47 -10.09 12.47
C ARG A 685 -30.30 -11.20 13.10
N ASN A 686 -29.67 -12.31 13.47
CA ASN A 686 -30.35 -13.48 14.02
C ASN A 686 -30.94 -13.20 15.40
N ARG A 687 -30.23 -12.44 16.24
CA ARG A 687 -30.68 -12.08 17.58
C ARG A 687 -31.93 -11.22 17.57
N PHE A 688 -31.95 -10.17 16.75
CA PHE A 688 -33.07 -9.21 16.68
C PHE A 688 -34.06 -9.52 15.56
N ARG A 689 -33.87 -10.64 14.84
CA ARG A 689 -34.68 -11.08 13.69
C ARG A 689 -34.85 -9.96 12.65
N MET A 690 -33.76 -9.30 12.31
CA MET A 690 -33.76 -8.13 11.44
C MET A 690 -33.87 -8.54 9.97
N ALA A 691 -34.63 -7.77 9.19
CA ALA A 691 -34.54 -7.81 7.74
C ALA A 691 -33.24 -7.15 7.28
N MET A 692 -32.65 -7.64 6.18
CA MET A 692 -31.46 -7.06 5.57
C MET A 692 -31.82 -6.50 4.20
N LEU A 693 -31.76 -5.18 4.04
CA LEU A 693 -31.98 -4.51 2.76
C LEU A 693 -30.71 -3.83 2.31
N ALA A 694 -30.47 -3.80 1.01
CA ALA A 694 -29.36 -3.06 0.44
C ALA A 694 -29.80 -2.20 -0.75
N GLY A 695 -29.31 -0.96 -0.77
CA GLY A 695 -29.59 -0.02 -1.85
C GLY A 695 -28.78 -0.39 -3.09
N HIS A 696 -29.47 -0.73 -4.18
CA HIS A 696 -28.83 -1.13 -5.42
C HIS A 696 -29.25 -0.16 -6.54
N PRO A 697 -28.30 0.33 -7.36
CA PRO A 697 -28.63 1.10 -8.56
C PRO A 697 -29.31 0.20 -9.60
N ASP A 698 -30.47 0.56 -10.14
CA ASP A 698 -31.13 -0.27 -11.15
C ASP A 698 -30.33 -0.32 -12.45
N ASN A 699 -29.79 -1.49 -12.80
CA ASN A 699 -29.01 -1.66 -14.03
C ASN A 699 -29.63 -2.68 -14.99
N GLY A 700 -30.82 -3.24 -14.70
CA GLY A 700 -31.53 -4.16 -15.61
C GLY A 700 -30.86 -5.50 -15.96
N GLU A 701 -29.58 -5.73 -15.61
CA GLU A 701 -28.77 -6.87 -16.08
C GLU A 701 -28.27 -7.80 -14.95
N GLY A 702 -28.97 -7.89 -13.82
CA GLY A 702 -28.59 -8.72 -12.66
C GLY A 702 -29.51 -9.93 -12.39
N PRO A 703 -29.00 -11.04 -11.82
CA PRO A 703 -29.76 -12.29 -11.61
C PRO A 703 -30.79 -12.26 -10.46
N LYS A 704 -30.84 -11.18 -9.66
CA LYS A 704 -31.74 -11.03 -8.49
C LYS A 704 -32.66 -9.84 -8.75
N VAL A 705 -33.96 -10.07 -8.88
CA VAL A 705 -34.96 -9.00 -9.15
C VAL A 705 -35.00 -8.06 -7.95
N ALA A 706 -34.48 -6.85 -8.10
CA ALA A 706 -34.56 -5.82 -7.07
C ALA A 706 -36.00 -5.30 -6.95
N ARG A 707 -36.49 -5.09 -5.72
CA ARG A 707 -37.79 -4.44 -5.51
C ARG A 707 -37.63 -2.94 -5.74
N LEU A 708 -38.59 -2.30 -6.40
CA LEU A 708 -38.58 -0.85 -6.53
C LEU A 708 -38.79 -0.18 -5.16
N LEU A 709 -37.97 0.82 -4.84
CA LEU A 709 -38.18 1.64 -3.65
C LEU A 709 -39.49 2.44 -3.79
N SER A 710 -40.53 2.05 -3.06
CA SER A 710 -41.83 2.72 -3.07
C SER A 710 -42.32 3.05 -1.65
N ARG A 711 -43.32 3.92 -1.55
CA ARG A 711 -43.95 4.27 -0.27
C ARG A 711 -44.65 3.06 0.36
N GLU A 712 -45.21 2.16 -0.46
CA GLU A 712 -45.84 0.92 -0.02
C GLU A 712 -44.81 -0.04 0.57
N LEU A 713 -43.65 -0.21 -0.09
CA LEU A 713 -42.54 -1.01 0.43
C LEU A 713 -42.06 -0.46 1.77
N ALA A 714 -41.82 0.85 1.85
CA ALA A 714 -41.41 1.51 3.09
C ALA A 714 -42.43 1.33 4.22
N SER A 715 -43.72 1.47 3.92
CA SER A 715 -44.81 1.27 4.89
C SER A 715 -44.89 -0.20 5.36
N SER A 716 -44.62 -1.17 4.48
CA SER A 716 -44.60 -2.59 4.84
C SER A 716 -43.46 -2.98 5.79
N LEU A 717 -42.44 -2.12 5.90
CA LEU A 717 -41.23 -2.32 6.70
C LEU A 717 -41.20 -1.42 7.93
N SER A 718 -42.17 -0.53 8.17
CA SER A 718 -42.13 0.47 9.23
C SER A 718 -41.99 -0.15 10.63
N GLU A 719 -42.73 -1.24 10.88
CA GLU A 719 -42.76 -1.95 12.17
C GLU A 719 -41.81 -3.15 12.23
N LYS A 720 -40.94 -3.35 11.24
CA LYS A 720 -39.99 -4.48 11.22
C LYS A 720 -38.59 -4.03 11.63
N PRO A 721 -37.85 -4.78 12.47
CA PRO A 721 -36.43 -4.54 12.67
C PRO A 721 -35.67 -4.66 11.36
N LEU A 722 -34.82 -3.68 11.03
CA LEU A 722 -34.16 -3.58 9.73
C LEU A 722 -32.70 -3.12 9.84
N CYS A 723 -31.84 -3.83 9.12
CA CYS A 723 -30.51 -3.40 8.76
C CYS A 723 -30.51 -2.89 7.32
N LEU A 724 -30.13 -1.63 7.13
CA LEU A 724 -29.98 -1.03 5.81
C LEU A 724 -28.50 -0.97 5.45
N VAL A 725 -28.09 -1.70 4.42
CA VAL A 725 -26.71 -1.77 3.95
C VAL A 725 -26.48 -0.80 2.79
N LEU A 726 -25.48 0.07 2.94
CA LEU A 726 -25.02 1.00 1.90
C LEU A 726 -23.55 0.75 1.57
N GLY A 727 -23.26 0.70 0.27
CA GLY A 727 -21.95 0.33 -0.27
C GLY A 727 -21.05 1.47 -0.67
N SER A 728 -19.82 1.13 -1.07
CA SER A 728 -18.73 2.04 -1.46
C SER A 728 -19.02 2.92 -2.68
N GLU A 729 -18.34 4.07 -2.74
CA GLU A 729 -18.38 4.99 -3.88
C GLU A 729 -17.72 4.35 -5.12
N GLY A 730 -18.40 4.42 -6.27
CA GLY A 730 -17.93 3.86 -7.55
C GLY A 730 -17.96 2.33 -7.65
N GLY A 731 -17.85 1.61 -6.52
CA GLY A 731 -17.87 0.14 -6.44
C GLY A 731 -19.23 -0.47 -6.04
N GLY A 732 -20.13 0.32 -5.45
CA GLY A 732 -21.44 -0.16 -5.02
C GLY A 732 -21.37 -1.12 -3.82
N LEU A 733 -22.33 -2.06 -3.76
CA LEU A 733 -22.43 -3.07 -2.70
C LEU A 733 -21.39 -4.19 -2.88
N SER A 734 -20.82 -4.70 -1.78
CA SER A 734 -19.98 -5.90 -1.86
C SER A 734 -20.76 -7.11 -2.38
N ALA A 735 -20.05 -8.09 -2.95
CA ALA A 735 -20.67 -9.34 -3.40
C ALA A 735 -21.39 -10.08 -2.26
N GLU A 736 -20.92 -9.91 -1.03
CA GLU A 736 -21.56 -10.47 0.16
C GLU A 736 -22.86 -9.74 0.49
N SER A 737 -22.87 -8.40 0.48
CA SER A 737 -24.10 -7.58 0.57
C SER A 737 -25.13 -7.97 -0.48
N VAL A 738 -24.71 -8.17 -1.73
CA VAL A 738 -25.61 -8.56 -2.83
C VAL A 738 -26.25 -9.94 -2.61
N ARG A 739 -25.50 -10.87 -2.03
CA ARG A 739 -25.99 -12.22 -1.70
C ARG A 739 -26.90 -12.20 -0.47
N ALA A 740 -26.46 -11.58 0.61
CA ALA A 740 -27.07 -11.64 1.93
C ALA A 740 -28.31 -10.74 2.09
N CYS A 741 -28.40 -9.65 1.33
CA CYS A 741 -29.49 -8.68 1.46
C CYS A 741 -30.54 -8.84 0.37
N GLU A 742 -31.78 -8.46 0.68
CA GLU A 742 -32.78 -8.18 -0.33
C GLU A 742 -32.46 -6.83 -0.99
N LEU A 743 -32.38 -6.83 -2.32
CA LEU A 743 -31.98 -5.66 -3.08
C LEU A 743 -33.17 -4.77 -3.35
N VAL A 744 -32.98 -3.48 -3.09
CA VAL A 744 -33.97 -2.46 -3.39
C VAL A 744 -33.38 -1.49 -4.41
N SER A 745 -34.07 -1.37 -5.53
CA SER A 745 -33.73 -0.49 -6.63
C SER A 745 -34.01 0.96 -6.22
N ILE A 746 -32.98 1.79 -6.33
CA ILE A 746 -33.11 3.25 -6.20
C ILE A 746 -33.24 3.81 -7.61
N PRO A 747 -34.42 4.33 -8.02
CA PRO A 747 -34.60 4.87 -9.35
C PRO A 747 -33.70 6.10 -9.51
N MET A 748 -32.71 5.98 -10.39
CA MET A 748 -31.77 7.05 -10.73
C MET A 748 -31.94 7.44 -12.19
N ALA A 749 -31.82 8.74 -12.49
CA ALA A 749 -31.88 9.23 -13.86
C ALA A 749 -30.52 9.04 -14.56
N GLY A 750 -30.46 8.18 -15.58
CA GLY A 750 -29.33 8.06 -16.52
C GLY A 750 -28.08 7.31 -16.03
N GLU A 751 -27.03 7.27 -16.86
CA GLU A 751 -25.72 6.66 -16.55
C GLU A 751 -24.93 7.54 -15.54
N PHE A 752 -25.27 7.42 -14.26
CA PHE A 752 -24.45 7.50 -13.02
C PHE A 752 -23.29 8.50 -12.84
N GLU A 753 -23.18 9.63 -13.54
CA GLU A 753 -22.05 10.55 -13.30
C GLU A 753 -22.16 11.49 -12.08
N SER A 754 -23.27 11.60 -11.33
CA SER A 754 -23.26 12.54 -10.16
C SER A 754 -24.22 12.37 -8.98
N LEU A 755 -24.80 11.20 -8.70
CA LEU A 755 -25.45 10.99 -7.39
C LEU A 755 -24.46 10.37 -6.40
N ASN A 756 -23.84 11.21 -5.57
CA ASN A 756 -22.96 10.76 -4.49
C ASN A 756 -23.68 9.70 -3.62
N VAL A 757 -23.00 8.61 -3.26
CA VAL A 757 -23.49 7.53 -2.38
C VAL A 757 -24.18 8.06 -1.12
N SER A 758 -23.70 9.17 -0.58
CA SER A 758 -24.30 9.85 0.57
C SER A 758 -25.69 10.39 0.30
N VAL A 759 -25.93 10.90 -0.90
CA VAL A 759 -27.22 11.46 -1.32
C VAL A 759 -28.21 10.32 -1.53
N ALA A 760 -27.83 9.29 -2.29
CA ALA A 760 -28.65 8.11 -2.51
C ALA A 760 -28.98 7.39 -1.18
N GLY A 761 -27.97 7.20 -0.34
CA GLY A 761 -28.10 6.64 1.00
C GLY A 761 -28.98 7.47 1.91
N GLY A 762 -28.83 8.79 1.89
CA GLY A 762 -29.67 9.73 2.63
C GLY A 762 -31.15 9.68 2.21
N ILE A 763 -31.42 9.62 0.91
CA ILE A 763 -32.78 9.45 0.37
C ILE A 763 -33.37 8.13 0.86
N PHE A 764 -32.58 7.05 0.81
CA PHE A 764 -33.07 5.73 1.19
C PHE A 764 -33.35 5.64 2.70
N LEU A 765 -32.46 6.20 3.53
CA LEU A 765 -32.66 6.36 4.97
C LEU A 765 -33.92 7.16 5.28
N PHE A 766 -34.17 8.26 4.56
CA PHE A 766 -35.36 9.10 4.73
C PHE A 766 -36.64 8.34 4.38
N MET A 767 -36.67 7.60 3.27
CA MET A 767 -37.86 6.83 2.88
C MET A 767 -38.21 5.73 3.87
N LEU A 768 -37.21 5.13 4.53
CA LEU A 768 -37.38 4.04 5.50
C LEU A 768 -37.42 4.50 6.97
N GLN A 769 -37.42 5.82 7.20
CA GLN A 769 -37.45 6.38 8.54
C GLN A 769 -38.70 5.95 9.32
N PRO A 770 -38.62 5.75 10.64
CA PRO A 770 -39.79 5.45 11.46
C PRO A 770 -40.79 6.62 11.45
N LEU A 771 -42.08 6.35 11.20
CA LEU A 771 -43.14 7.35 11.35
C LEU A 771 -43.41 7.61 12.84
N ARG A 772 -42.56 8.39 13.51
CA ARG A 772 -42.89 8.93 14.83
C ARG A 772 -43.74 10.18 14.63
N GLY A 773 -44.91 10.22 15.27
CA GLY A 773 -45.94 11.25 15.07
C GLY A 773 -45.51 12.68 15.37
N LYS A 774 -44.75 13.31 14.47
CA LYS A 774 -44.62 14.76 14.27
C LYS A 774 -44.29 15.03 12.80
N ARG A 775 -45.17 15.77 12.12
CA ARG A 775 -44.99 16.26 10.74
C ARG A 775 -43.74 17.15 10.65
N PHE A 776 -42.79 16.79 9.81
CA PHE A 776 -41.90 17.75 9.15
C PHE A 776 -42.26 17.76 7.66
N LEU A 777 -42.86 18.86 7.21
CA LEU A 777 -43.09 19.18 5.81
C LEU A 777 -41.80 19.76 5.24
N ILE A 778 -41.07 18.99 4.43
CA ILE A 778 -40.18 19.54 3.39
C ILE A 778 -40.28 18.59 2.18
N ASP A 779 -40.99 19.04 1.15
CA ASP A 779 -40.99 18.49 -0.20
C ASP A 779 -39.90 19.24 -0.99
N PRO A 780 -38.91 18.55 -1.58
CA PRO A 780 -38.82 18.67 -3.03
C PRO A 780 -38.26 17.42 -3.75
N PHE A 781 -38.69 17.26 -5.01
CA PHE A 781 -38.18 16.35 -6.04
C PHE A 781 -38.62 14.88 -6.01
N LEU A 782 -39.93 14.62 -6.04
CA LEU A 782 -40.46 13.33 -6.52
C LEU A 782 -41.84 13.53 -7.19
N ASP A 783 -41.88 14.35 -8.24
CA ASP A 783 -42.99 14.30 -9.21
C ASP A 783 -42.43 14.48 -10.61
N TYR A 784 -41.77 13.44 -11.11
CA TYR A 784 -41.49 13.28 -12.54
C TYR A 784 -42.19 12.00 -12.98
N ARG A 785 -43.41 12.13 -13.49
CA ARG A 785 -44.10 11.06 -14.21
C ARG A 785 -43.60 11.05 -15.66
N PRO A 786 -43.00 9.95 -16.15
CA PRO A 786 -42.89 9.72 -17.58
C PRO A 786 -44.17 8.99 -18.02
N ASP A 787 -45.01 9.63 -18.83
CA ASP A 787 -45.86 9.01 -19.87
C ASP A 787 -46.63 10.12 -20.63
N GLY A 788 -46.55 10.09 -21.97
CA GLY A 788 -46.97 11.12 -22.95
C GLY A 788 -48.49 11.22 -23.21
N PRO A 789 -49.00 11.56 -24.42
CA PRO A 789 -48.37 11.97 -25.69
C PRO A 789 -48.86 13.35 -26.23
N ASP A 790 -48.09 13.97 -27.12
CA ASP A 790 -48.55 14.72 -28.33
C ASP A 790 -47.34 15.18 -29.16
#